data_AF-A0A7W7VXD7-F1
#
_entry.id   AF-A0A7W7VXD7-F1
#
_cell.length_a   1.000
_cell.length_b   1.000
_cell.length_c   1.000
_cell.angle_alpha   90.00
_cell.angle_beta   90.00
_cell.angle_gamma   90.00
#
_symmetry.space_group_name_H-M   'P 1'
#
loop_
_entity.id
_entity.type
_entity.pdbx_description
1 polymer ?
#
loop_
_entity_poly.entity_id
_entity_poly.type
_entity_poly.pdbx_seq_one_letter_code
_entity_poly.pdbx_strand_id
1 'polypeptide(L)'
;MLKRGARWFAAGVAALTLAATAQAVVPAVAATPPQLDLKVLLIGGGSGDPTTTAWQNALDTEGVPYTLATSSGAIGSETVSLPALSSGTHGYYNGVVIADSPSFFTAGQLSGLDSYESSFGVRQLDGYMYPSAALGMTAAGSGSVTGTAQLTAPALAQLPELKGPVPFESGSYGYPATPVAGAPVTPWLQNPAGQTLASVYQHPSTDPQAGVSELSLTFNYNSTMLPWLLLSPGLINWVTQNTHLGLYRNYFGQDVDDLFIADNEWSRQYQCTPGATDPNDVLCPAGVGGNAADGPPDEQMSAADVDYVANWEKQSGIKLELAFNAIGACTAPSTTTTSKANCSGSTTVNGNTFTDPGQTVDSGYPDDSAFVNELLTQQGAFDWITHTWSHMYLGCQVGGPQPANALAAGAGGSLAAGGYSYEVTAATAYGESEPSTPQQVTVGANGSVSLSWPDAPNGGGPSLAKLESEYFGGTGFWGYNVYRAPAGSTDFGLVGQVKEDPTGAATSYSFTDTGATSPGGGPGSTSNFPTATDPGIGCSSAAAWLPATSTKPDSSIEQEIGLDDAFAVNNGLTNYSTGSLVTGEHSGLESPTMPQSMADMGIKVFGTDASRQPQSYTIAGNSATGASNTAVSAPRYPSNIYYNAGNWPDELSEYNTAYVAQGSSMGDPLYPSENGKCVSTPSTTCTTTPATEATVLASESRIMLGHVLADDPRMNYAHQTNLIGPATQTVNGVTSDYGYTLLTLINNMQAQYNSWYTAPLTQTNDASTAQTLGESAAWASAEQAGTVTASVQNGAVVIANSGGGSTTVPVTVPAGTTVNGAAFGQSYGGTLSAWTPIGAGASTTLTINVPPLLTSSATAAATVGAAFSTTVTATGTPAPALTASGNLPGGVTFTDNGNGTATLAGTPAAGSGGSYPLTITAGNASGSVTQNLTLTVAQQPAVTSAATAAFTTGTAGTFAVTTSGYPAPALTESGTLPSGLSFKDNGDGTGTLAGTPAAGTAGGYPVTITAANGAGSSSAQVNVTVTQSTGPAVTSASATTLTAGTAASFSVTATGYPTPSLKAAGALPAGVSFKDNGNGTGSLTGTPAANSGGVYPLTLTATNPVGAATQALALTVDQAPAITSKSSATAFLLIPFSYTITTTGFPSAVLSESGTLPAGLKFTPGSNGTATISGSELALGAFHLTITAKSAAGTVTQPFTLYATL
;
A
#
# COMPACT_ATOMS: atom_id res chain seq x y z
N MET A 1 57.13 -45.88 26.84
CA MET A 1 56.58 -46.00 28.20
C MET A 1 55.44 -45.02 28.30
N LEU A 2 54.21 -45.44 28.57
CA LEU A 2 53.40 -46.25 27.65
C LEU A 2 52.39 -45.30 26.95
N LYS A 3 52.24 -45.24 25.63
CA LYS A 3 53.12 -45.58 24.49
C LYS A 3 52.50 -44.86 23.26
N ARG A 4 53.29 -43.97 22.63
CA ARG A 4 53.55 -43.81 21.17
C ARG A 4 52.32 -43.66 20.25
N GLY A 5 52.24 -42.60 19.43
CA GLY A 5 52.95 -42.50 18.14
C GLY A 5 52.16 -43.29 17.08
N ALA A 6 51.90 -42.84 15.86
CA ALA A 6 52.67 -42.01 14.98
C ALA A 6 51.79 -41.58 13.79
N ARG A 7 52.32 -40.63 13.00
CA ARG A 7 51.92 -40.36 11.61
C ARG A 7 51.85 -41.66 10.78
N TRP A 8 51.11 -41.64 9.66
CA TRP A 8 51.60 -41.89 8.29
C TRP A 8 50.41 -41.95 7.30
N PHE A 9 50.64 -41.38 6.11
CA PHE A 9 49.82 -41.46 4.89
C PHE A 9 49.78 -42.89 4.31
N ALA A 10 48.66 -43.31 3.71
CA ALA A 10 48.62 -44.05 2.43
C ALA A 10 47.19 -44.32 1.93
N ALA A 11 47.07 -44.32 0.60
CA ALA A 11 45.89 -44.39 -0.26
C ALA A 11 45.12 -45.74 -0.28
N GLY A 12 43.88 -45.72 -0.79
CA GLY A 12 43.18 -46.92 -1.28
C GLY A 12 41.71 -46.67 -1.59
N VAL A 13 41.38 -46.62 -2.88
CA VAL A 13 40.10 -46.19 -3.48
C VAL A 13 39.05 -47.32 -3.56
N ALA A 14 37.77 -46.89 -3.57
CA ALA A 14 36.55 -47.51 -4.13
C ALA A 14 35.71 -48.50 -3.30
N ALA A 15 34.55 -48.01 -2.84
CA ALA A 15 33.26 -48.65 -3.10
C ALA A 15 32.14 -47.60 -3.00
N LEU A 16 31.42 -47.36 -4.11
CA LEU A 16 30.22 -46.54 -4.18
C LEU A 16 29.09 -47.17 -3.36
N THR A 17 28.53 -46.42 -2.42
CA THR A 17 27.14 -46.57 -1.97
C THR A 17 26.57 -45.17 -1.72
N LEU A 18 25.63 -44.74 -2.57
CA LEU A 18 24.80 -43.56 -2.32
C LEU A 18 23.92 -43.86 -1.09
N ALA A 19 24.34 -43.37 0.08
CA ALA A 19 23.47 -43.19 1.22
C ALA A 19 23.16 -41.69 1.32
N ALA A 20 21.92 -41.31 0.99
CA ALA A 20 21.41 -39.98 1.26
C ALA A 20 21.39 -39.79 2.78
N THR A 21 22.36 -39.05 3.30
CA THR A 21 22.32 -38.56 4.68
C THR A 21 21.23 -37.50 4.75
N ALA A 22 20.12 -37.83 5.41
CA ALA A 22 19.19 -36.83 5.92
C ALA A 22 19.99 -35.91 6.87
N GLN A 23 20.38 -34.73 6.38
CA GLN A 23 20.87 -33.67 7.24
C GLN A 23 19.68 -33.24 8.12
N ALA A 24 19.84 -33.40 9.43
CA ALA A 24 18.95 -32.76 10.38
C ALA A 24 18.99 -31.25 10.10
N VAL A 25 17.86 -30.70 9.68
CA VAL A 25 17.66 -29.26 9.53
C VAL A 25 17.83 -28.66 10.92
N VAL A 26 18.95 -27.97 11.13
CA VAL A 26 19.16 -27.12 12.30
C VAL A 26 18.16 -25.96 12.13
N PRO A 27 17.36 -25.60 13.15
CA PRO A 27 16.48 -24.44 13.05
C PRO A 27 17.33 -23.22 12.75
N ALA A 28 17.02 -22.52 11.66
CA ALA A 28 17.66 -21.27 11.31
C ALA A 28 17.47 -20.28 12.46
N VAL A 29 18.57 -19.76 12.99
CA VAL A 29 18.52 -18.59 13.88
C VAL A 29 17.91 -17.47 13.04
N ALA A 30 16.84 -16.85 13.53
CA ALA A 30 16.19 -15.72 12.85
C ALA A 30 17.27 -14.68 12.49
N ALA A 31 17.36 -14.32 11.20
CA ALA A 31 18.32 -13.33 10.75
C ALA A 31 18.01 -11.99 11.44
N THR A 32 19.03 -11.35 12.00
CA THR A 32 18.89 -9.97 12.51
C THR A 32 18.36 -9.09 11.38
N PRO A 33 17.29 -8.31 11.58
CA PRO A 33 16.79 -7.40 10.55
C PRO A 33 17.92 -6.49 10.04
N PRO A 34 17.98 -6.24 8.73
CA PRO A 34 19.01 -5.37 8.18
C PRO A 34 18.93 -3.98 8.79
N GLN A 35 20.10 -3.35 8.95
CA GLN A 35 20.19 -1.92 9.23
C GLN A 35 20.21 -1.19 7.90
N LEU A 36 19.41 -0.13 7.76
CA LEU A 36 19.37 0.73 6.58
C LEU A 36 19.72 2.15 6.97
N ASP A 37 20.62 2.80 6.24
CA ASP A 37 20.82 4.24 6.37
C ASP A 37 19.61 5.00 5.79
N LEU A 38 19.22 6.10 6.43
CA LEU A 38 18.14 6.96 5.95
C LEU A 38 18.68 7.87 4.84
N LYS A 39 18.84 7.27 3.66
CA LYS A 39 19.41 7.90 2.46
C LYS A 39 18.79 7.30 1.20
N VAL A 40 18.48 8.14 0.21
CA VAL A 40 17.97 7.71 -1.10
C VAL A 40 19.10 7.50 -2.11
N LEU A 41 19.06 6.43 -2.89
CA LEU A 41 19.88 6.30 -4.09
C LEU A 41 19.09 6.86 -5.28
N LEU A 42 19.54 7.99 -5.83
CA LEU A 42 18.96 8.62 -7.02
C LEU A 42 19.79 8.24 -8.24
N ILE A 43 19.17 7.66 -9.27
CA ILE A 43 19.80 7.25 -10.52
C ILE A 43 19.16 8.02 -11.67
N GLY A 44 19.94 8.72 -12.49
CA GLY A 44 19.41 9.49 -13.62
C GLY A 44 20.49 10.19 -14.45
N GLY A 45 20.08 10.96 -15.46
CA GLY A 45 20.97 11.63 -16.42
C GLY A 45 21.79 12.80 -15.86
N GLY A 46 21.60 13.15 -14.58
CA GLY A 46 22.22 14.30 -13.92
C GLY A 46 21.42 15.58 -14.09
N SER A 47 21.98 16.73 -13.67
CA SER A 47 21.24 18.01 -13.59
C SER A 47 20.77 18.60 -14.94
N GLY A 48 21.25 18.06 -16.06
CA GLY A 48 20.77 18.42 -17.40
C GLY A 48 19.48 17.72 -17.81
N ASP A 49 19.06 16.69 -17.07
CA ASP A 49 17.84 15.94 -17.29
C ASP A 49 16.71 16.46 -16.37
N PRO A 50 15.56 16.89 -16.92
CA PRO A 50 14.47 17.48 -16.14
C PRO A 50 13.87 16.54 -15.08
N THR A 51 13.87 15.22 -15.28
CA THR A 51 13.31 14.28 -14.29
C THR A 51 14.28 14.09 -13.12
N THR A 52 15.59 13.98 -13.38
CA THR A 52 16.62 13.97 -12.33
C THR A 52 16.58 15.27 -11.53
N THR A 53 16.53 16.42 -12.19
CA THR A 53 16.44 17.73 -11.54
C THR A 53 15.15 17.88 -10.71
N ALA A 54 14.04 17.30 -11.15
CA ALA A 54 12.80 17.29 -10.36
C ALA A 54 12.98 16.56 -9.02
N TRP A 55 13.60 15.38 -9.05
CA TRP A 55 13.92 14.61 -7.84
C TRP A 55 14.93 15.29 -6.94
N GLN A 56 16.01 15.86 -7.50
CA GLN A 56 16.98 16.62 -6.72
C GLN A 56 16.30 17.78 -5.99
N ASN A 57 15.52 18.61 -6.68
CA ASN A 57 14.79 19.71 -6.04
C ASN A 57 13.87 19.22 -4.93
N ALA A 58 13.07 18.16 -5.16
CA ALA A 58 12.17 17.66 -4.12
C ALA A 58 12.91 17.11 -2.89
N LEU A 59 14.01 16.37 -3.09
CA LEU A 59 14.83 15.84 -2.01
C LEU A 59 15.59 16.95 -1.28
N ASP A 60 16.15 17.92 -2.01
CA ASP A 60 16.91 19.05 -1.45
C ASP A 60 16.01 19.96 -0.60
N THR A 61 14.81 20.32 -1.10
CA THR A 61 13.90 21.20 -0.35
C THR A 61 13.37 20.54 0.91
N GLU A 62 12.95 19.27 0.84
CA GLU A 62 12.53 18.53 2.04
C GLU A 62 13.71 18.21 2.98
N GLY A 63 14.96 18.29 2.50
CA GLY A 63 16.17 17.93 3.24
C GLY A 63 16.41 16.43 3.36
N VAL A 64 16.03 15.64 2.36
CA VAL A 64 16.23 14.19 2.31
C VAL A 64 17.61 13.84 1.76
N PRO A 65 18.49 13.19 2.54
CA PRO A 65 19.81 12.83 2.05
C PRO A 65 19.76 11.88 0.85
N TYR A 66 20.57 12.14 -0.16
CA TYR A 66 20.67 11.24 -1.31
C TYR A 66 22.09 11.10 -1.88
N THR A 67 22.30 10.04 -2.65
CA THR A 67 23.49 9.86 -3.50
C THR A 67 23.01 9.82 -4.94
N LEU A 68 23.48 10.75 -5.78
CA LEU A 68 23.26 10.71 -7.22
C LEU A 68 24.25 9.76 -7.90
N ALA A 69 23.74 8.77 -8.63
CA ALA A 69 24.49 7.92 -9.54
C ALA A 69 24.13 8.29 -10.98
N THR A 70 25.00 9.05 -11.63
CA THR A 70 24.76 9.58 -12.97
C THR A 70 24.87 8.48 -14.04
N SER A 71 23.82 8.31 -14.84
CA SER A 71 23.83 7.46 -16.03
C SER A 71 24.48 8.16 -17.22
N SER A 72 25.00 7.38 -18.15
CA SER A 72 25.56 7.90 -19.40
C SER A 72 25.37 6.91 -20.54
N GLY A 73 25.28 7.43 -21.77
CA GLY A 73 25.08 6.64 -22.97
C GLY A 73 23.83 7.05 -23.74
N ALA A 74 23.44 6.25 -24.72
CA ALA A 74 22.20 6.44 -25.46
C ALA A 74 21.08 5.61 -24.82
N ILE A 75 19.86 6.15 -24.81
CA ILE A 75 18.64 5.48 -24.34
C ILE A 75 18.56 4.04 -24.91
N GLY A 76 18.33 3.08 -24.02
CA GLY A 76 18.30 1.63 -24.33
C GLY A 76 19.67 0.96 -24.31
N SER A 77 20.73 1.70 -24.02
CA SER A 77 22.11 1.22 -23.86
C SER A 77 22.87 2.01 -22.80
N GLU A 78 22.17 2.68 -21.88
CA GLU A 78 22.79 3.46 -20.82
C GLU A 78 23.58 2.57 -19.86
N THR A 79 24.55 3.17 -19.19
CA THR A 79 25.38 2.55 -18.16
C THR A 79 25.47 3.47 -16.95
N VAL A 80 25.57 2.89 -15.76
CA VAL A 80 25.70 3.62 -14.50
C VAL A 80 26.73 2.93 -13.62
N SER A 81 27.59 3.73 -12.97
CA SER A 81 28.46 3.23 -11.92
C SER A 81 27.76 3.37 -10.57
N LEU A 82 27.21 2.27 -10.07
CA LEU A 82 26.55 2.27 -8.76
C LEU A 82 27.57 2.47 -7.63
N PRO A 83 27.24 3.28 -6.60
CA PRO A 83 28.03 3.32 -5.37
C PRO A 83 27.97 1.99 -4.63
N ALA A 84 28.76 1.84 -3.57
CA ALA A 84 28.59 0.70 -2.67
C ALA A 84 27.14 0.70 -2.13
N LEU A 85 26.45 -0.44 -2.24
CA LEU A 85 25.06 -0.57 -1.81
C LEU A 85 24.93 -1.10 -0.39
N SER A 86 25.85 -1.97 0.05
CA SER A 86 25.82 -2.58 1.39
C SER A 86 27.20 -3.07 1.86
N SER A 87 27.28 -3.35 3.16
CA SER A 87 28.37 -4.08 3.82
C SER A 87 27.78 -5.06 4.84
N GLY A 88 27.72 -6.36 4.49
CA GLY A 88 27.12 -7.37 5.35
C GLY A 88 25.61 -7.16 5.51
N THR A 89 25.14 -6.95 6.74
CA THR A 89 23.72 -6.69 7.06
C THR A 89 23.37 -5.20 7.13
N HIS A 90 24.29 -4.32 6.74
CA HIS A 90 24.10 -2.87 6.69
C HIS A 90 23.95 -2.44 5.23
N GLY A 91 22.77 -1.91 4.89
CA GLY A 91 22.48 -1.30 3.59
C GLY A 91 22.60 0.21 3.70
N TYR A 92 23.15 0.84 2.67
CA TYR A 92 23.44 2.28 2.69
C TYR A 92 22.29 3.15 2.18
N TYR A 93 21.16 2.55 1.80
CA TYR A 93 20.00 3.26 1.24
C TYR A 93 18.67 2.64 1.65
N ASN A 94 17.72 3.44 2.13
CA ASN A 94 16.37 2.95 2.48
C ASN A 94 15.33 3.19 1.37
N GLY A 95 15.71 3.83 0.27
CA GLY A 95 14.90 4.03 -0.92
C GLY A 95 15.76 4.11 -2.19
N VAL A 96 15.22 3.65 -3.31
CA VAL A 96 15.84 3.76 -4.64
C VAL A 96 14.90 4.50 -5.57
N VAL A 97 15.42 5.50 -6.26
CA VAL A 97 14.72 6.26 -7.29
C VAL A 97 15.52 6.18 -8.57
N ILE A 98 14.89 5.68 -9.63
CA ILE A 98 15.35 5.84 -11.00
C ILE A 98 14.50 6.98 -11.58
N ALA A 99 15.13 8.14 -11.78
CA ALA A 99 14.45 9.37 -12.17
C ALA A 99 13.77 9.24 -13.55
N ASP A 100 14.30 8.36 -14.40
CA ASP A 100 13.71 7.91 -15.66
C ASP A 100 13.37 6.41 -15.57
N SER A 101 13.65 5.65 -16.63
CA SER A 101 13.14 4.31 -16.83
C SER A 101 14.27 3.26 -16.71
N PRO A 102 14.08 2.18 -15.92
CA PRO A 102 15.02 1.05 -15.86
C PRO A 102 15.32 0.43 -17.22
N SER A 103 14.36 0.49 -18.16
CA SER A 103 14.52 -0.07 -19.51
C SER A 103 15.52 0.69 -20.39
N PHE A 104 16.03 1.84 -19.96
CA PHE A 104 17.04 2.61 -20.70
C PHE A 104 18.45 2.05 -20.50
N PHE A 105 18.67 1.25 -19.45
CA PHE A 105 19.96 0.65 -19.14
C PHE A 105 20.24 -0.61 -19.94
N THR A 106 21.53 -0.85 -20.21
CA THR A 106 21.98 -2.11 -20.82
C THR A 106 21.62 -3.29 -19.93
N ALA A 107 21.15 -4.39 -20.55
CA ALA A 107 20.75 -5.61 -19.84
C ALA A 107 21.81 -6.07 -18.81
N GLY A 108 21.39 -6.26 -17.56
CA GLY A 108 22.22 -6.71 -16.45
C GLY A 108 22.95 -5.60 -15.67
N GLN A 109 22.95 -4.34 -16.14
CA GLN A 109 23.57 -3.21 -15.41
C GLN A 109 23.00 -3.03 -13.99
N LEU A 110 21.69 -3.22 -13.83
CA LEU A 110 21.00 -3.03 -12.55
C LEU A 110 20.93 -4.30 -11.67
N SER A 111 21.45 -5.45 -12.12
CA SER A 111 21.33 -6.71 -11.37
C SER A 111 21.89 -6.67 -9.93
N GLY A 112 22.89 -5.84 -9.67
CA GLY A 112 23.40 -5.59 -8.32
C GLY A 112 22.43 -4.79 -7.44
N LEU A 113 21.70 -3.85 -8.05
CA LEU A 113 20.63 -3.07 -7.41
C LEU A 113 19.44 -3.98 -7.09
N ASP A 114 18.99 -4.78 -8.06
CA ASP A 114 17.90 -5.75 -7.90
C ASP A 114 18.12 -6.66 -6.67
N SER A 115 19.36 -7.16 -6.55
CA SER A 115 19.78 -8.04 -5.46
C SER A 115 19.82 -7.31 -4.11
N TYR A 116 20.22 -6.04 -4.12
CA TYR A 116 20.24 -5.19 -2.93
C TYR A 116 18.82 -4.94 -2.42
N GLU A 117 17.92 -4.49 -3.29
CA GLU A 117 16.55 -4.16 -2.91
C GLU A 117 15.81 -5.36 -2.34
N SER A 118 15.93 -6.53 -2.99
CA SER A 118 15.33 -7.77 -2.50
C SER A 118 15.92 -8.21 -1.15
N SER A 119 17.24 -8.09 -0.96
CA SER A 119 17.91 -8.52 0.28
C SER A 119 17.61 -7.61 1.47
N PHE A 120 17.40 -6.32 1.22
CA PHE A 120 17.23 -5.30 2.25
C PHE A 120 15.79 -4.81 2.41
N GLY A 121 14.87 -5.22 1.53
CA GLY A 121 13.46 -4.78 1.55
C GLY A 121 13.30 -3.30 1.18
N VAL A 122 14.14 -2.80 0.26
CA VAL A 122 14.11 -1.41 -0.21
C VAL A 122 13.13 -1.30 -1.37
N ARG A 123 12.34 -0.21 -1.41
CA ARG A 123 11.41 0.07 -2.51
C ARG A 123 12.11 0.82 -3.64
N GLN A 124 11.64 0.59 -4.87
CA GLN A 124 12.09 1.29 -6.06
C GLN A 124 10.97 2.18 -6.62
N LEU A 125 11.31 3.36 -7.11
CA LEU A 125 10.42 4.20 -7.90
C LEU A 125 11.07 4.52 -9.24
N ASP A 126 10.29 4.38 -10.32
CA ASP A 126 10.68 4.67 -11.69
C ASP A 126 9.90 5.82 -12.28
N GLY A 127 10.63 6.75 -12.90
CA GLY A 127 10.09 7.91 -13.57
C GLY A 127 9.86 7.72 -15.06
N TYR A 128 8.90 8.49 -15.60
CA TYR A 128 8.62 8.66 -17.03
C TYR A 128 8.80 7.40 -17.91
N MET A 129 8.26 6.27 -17.45
CA MET A 129 8.50 4.97 -18.05
C MET A 129 7.48 4.61 -19.13
N TYR A 130 7.95 3.91 -20.17
CA TYR A 130 7.07 3.22 -21.11
C TYR A 130 6.47 1.95 -20.47
N PRO A 131 5.14 1.75 -20.50
CA PRO A 131 4.48 0.61 -19.87
C PRO A 131 5.00 -0.74 -20.37
N SER A 132 5.37 -1.62 -19.44
CA SER A 132 5.95 -2.93 -19.73
C SER A 132 5.11 -4.08 -19.20
N ALA A 133 4.94 -5.12 -20.01
CA ALA A 133 4.26 -6.35 -19.60
C ALA A 133 5.04 -7.10 -18.50
N ALA A 134 6.36 -6.89 -18.42
CA ALA A 134 7.19 -7.43 -17.33
C ALA A 134 6.80 -6.84 -15.97
N LEU A 135 6.31 -5.59 -15.96
CA LEU A 135 5.79 -4.89 -14.79
C LEU A 135 4.25 -4.91 -14.74
N GLY A 136 3.64 -5.91 -15.41
CA GLY A 136 2.21 -6.13 -15.36
C GLY A 136 1.35 -5.10 -16.10
N MET A 137 1.91 -4.27 -16.97
CA MET A 137 1.18 -3.22 -17.69
C MET A 137 1.26 -3.37 -19.20
N THR A 138 0.22 -2.97 -19.93
CA THR A 138 0.23 -2.88 -21.39
C THR A 138 -0.14 -1.48 -21.82
N ALA A 139 0.69 -0.85 -22.66
CA ALA A 139 0.43 0.50 -23.17
C ALA A 139 -0.88 0.52 -23.97
N ALA A 140 -1.77 1.46 -23.63
CA ALA A 140 -3.00 1.73 -24.35
C ALA A 140 -2.81 2.82 -25.42
N GLY A 141 -1.81 3.69 -25.25
CA GLY A 141 -1.44 4.74 -26.19
C GLY A 141 -0.33 5.63 -25.65
N SER A 142 -0.02 6.70 -26.38
CA SER A 142 0.91 7.75 -25.98
C SER A 142 0.40 9.11 -26.48
N GLY A 143 0.57 10.17 -25.70
CA GLY A 143 0.13 11.49 -26.12
C GLY A 143 0.06 12.48 -24.97
N SER A 144 -0.51 13.65 -25.27
CA SER A 144 -0.77 14.66 -24.24
C SER A 144 -1.78 14.14 -23.22
N VAL A 145 -1.46 14.31 -21.94
CA VAL A 145 -2.36 14.00 -20.82
C VAL A 145 -2.94 15.33 -20.36
N THR A 146 -4.24 15.53 -20.51
CA THR A 146 -4.91 16.77 -20.11
C THR A 146 -6.11 16.46 -19.20
N GLY A 147 -6.48 17.46 -18.39
CA GLY A 147 -7.58 17.33 -17.44
C GLY A 147 -7.13 16.75 -16.11
N THR A 148 -8.01 16.06 -15.40
CA THR A 148 -7.78 15.62 -14.03
C THR A 148 -7.80 14.10 -13.95
N ALA A 149 -6.67 13.50 -13.55
CA ALA A 149 -6.60 12.09 -13.20
C ALA A 149 -7.06 11.87 -11.75
N GLN A 150 -7.31 10.62 -11.37
CA GLN A 150 -7.83 10.25 -10.05
C GLN A 150 -6.93 9.20 -9.40
N LEU A 151 -6.51 9.46 -8.16
CA LEU A 151 -5.89 8.45 -7.33
C LEU A 151 -6.91 7.37 -6.97
N THR A 152 -6.46 6.12 -7.02
CA THR A 152 -7.25 4.98 -6.60
C THR A 152 -7.27 4.86 -5.08
N ALA A 153 -8.19 4.06 -4.53
CA ALA A 153 -8.26 3.82 -3.09
C ALA A 153 -6.95 3.27 -2.49
N PRO A 154 -6.24 2.32 -3.13
CA PRO A 154 -4.90 1.90 -2.68
C PRO A 154 -3.87 3.04 -2.63
N ALA A 155 -3.88 3.96 -3.61
CA ALA A 155 -2.96 5.10 -3.62
C ALA A 155 -3.29 6.10 -2.49
N LEU A 156 -4.58 6.43 -2.30
CA LEU A 156 -5.02 7.30 -1.20
C LEU A 156 -4.69 6.74 0.20
N ALA A 157 -4.61 5.42 0.35
CA ALA A 157 -4.16 4.79 1.59
C ALA A 157 -2.64 4.93 1.84
N GLN A 158 -1.86 5.31 0.82
CA GLN A 158 -0.42 5.57 0.92
C GLN A 158 -0.09 7.07 0.81
N LEU A 159 -1.02 7.88 0.30
CA LEU A 159 -0.92 9.33 0.12
C LEU A 159 -2.07 10.05 0.86
N PRO A 160 -2.18 9.89 2.18
CA PRO A 160 -3.35 10.36 2.96
C PRO A 160 -3.51 11.89 2.98
N GLU A 161 -2.49 12.65 2.60
CA GLU A 161 -2.49 14.10 2.42
C GLU A 161 -3.29 14.55 1.20
N LEU A 162 -3.56 13.67 0.23
CA LEU A 162 -4.27 13.98 -1.00
C LEU A 162 -5.74 13.52 -0.97
N LYS A 163 -6.62 14.26 -1.66
CA LYS A 163 -8.04 13.94 -1.85
C LYS A 163 -8.32 13.06 -3.06
N GLY A 164 -7.37 12.97 -3.99
CA GLY A 164 -7.43 12.06 -5.14
C GLY A 164 -7.36 12.71 -6.51
N PRO A 165 -7.99 13.87 -6.77
CA PRO A 165 -7.84 14.53 -8.06
C PRO A 165 -6.42 15.05 -8.26
N VAL A 166 -5.80 14.70 -9.39
CA VAL A 166 -4.48 15.18 -9.82
C VAL A 166 -4.63 15.90 -11.16
N PRO A 167 -4.61 17.24 -11.20
CA PRO A 167 -4.66 18.02 -12.42
C PRO A 167 -3.39 17.89 -13.26
N PHE A 168 -3.56 17.79 -14.58
CA PHE A 168 -2.49 17.82 -15.57
C PHE A 168 -2.58 19.10 -16.39
N GLU A 169 -1.46 19.81 -16.46
CA GLU A 169 -1.32 21.08 -17.17
C GLU A 169 -0.99 20.85 -18.66
N SER A 170 -1.19 21.88 -19.47
CA SER A 170 -0.74 21.87 -20.87
C SER A 170 0.77 21.59 -20.94
N GLY A 171 1.19 20.75 -21.89
CA GLY A 171 2.58 20.29 -21.97
C GLY A 171 2.87 18.97 -21.26
N SER A 172 1.92 18.43 -20.50
CA SER A 172 2.01 17.07 -19.96
C SER A 172 1.86 16.01 -21.05
N TYR A 173 2.73 15.01 -21.04
CA TYR A 173 2.80 13.88 -21.97
C TYR A 173 2.93 12.58 -21.20
N GLY A 174 2.26 11.53 -21.65
CA GLY A 174 2.37 10.22 -20.99
C GLY A 174 1.93 9.06 -21.86
N TYR A 175 1.98 7.89 -21.23
CA TYR A 175 1.71 6.58 -21.80
C TYR A 175 0.61 5.90 -20.96
N PRO A 176 -0.67 6.24 -21.17
CA PRO A 176 -1.77 5.58 -20.50
C PRO A 176 -1.72 4.06 -20.76
N ALA A 177 -1.97 3.27 -19.72
CA ALA A 177 -1.81 1.82 -19.76
C ALA A 177 -2.98 1.07 -19.12
N THR A 178 -3.10 -0.22 -19.41
CA THR A 178 -4.05 -1.13 -18.75
C THR A 178 -3.31 -2.25 -18.04
N PRO A 179 -3.74 -2.65 -16.83
CA PRO A 179 -3.19 -3.81 -16.14
C PRO A 179 -3.34 -5.11 -16.94
N VAL A 180 -2.29 -5.93 -16.94
CA VAL A 180 -2.33 -7.30 -17.45
C VAL A 180 -3.11 -8.16 -16.46
N ALA A 181 -4.10 -8.90 -16.95
CA ALA A 181 -4.96 -9.73 -16.10
C ALA A 181 -4.14 -10.77 -15.31
N GLY A 182 -4.25 -10.74 -13.98
CA GLY A 182 -3.55 -11.65 -13.08
C GLY A 182 -2.12 -11.26 -12.72
N ALA A 183 -1.58 -10.16 -13.27
CA ALA A 183 -0.30 -9.61 -12.82
C ALA A 183 -0.43 -8.98 -11.42
N PRO A 184 0.62 -9.03 -10.58
CA PRO A 184 0.62 -8.45 -9.24
C PRO A 184 0.81 -6.92 -9.27
N VAL A 185 -0.03 -6.23 -10.04
CA VAL A 185 0.04 -4.77 -10.23
C VAL A 185 -1.18 -4.08 -9.62
N THR A 186 -0.94 -2.96 -8.95
CA THR A 186 -1.97 -2.12 -8.34
C THR A 186 -1.97 -0.75 -9.02
N PRO A 187 -3.00 -0.40 -9.81
CA PRO A 187 -3.15 0.94 -10.36
C PRO A 187 -3.24 1.99 -9.26
N TRP A 188 -2.50 3.09 -9.40
CA TRP A 188 -2.45 4.19 -8.45
C TRP A 188 -3.10 5.47 -8.97
N LEU A 189 -2.81 5.85 -10.21
CA LEU A 189 -3.36 7.06 -10.83
C LEU A 189 -4.04 6.69 -12.14
N GLN A 190 -5.29 7.10 -12.35
CA GLN A 190 -6.05 6.79 -13.55
C GLN A 190 -6.62 8.05 -14.21
N ASN A 191 -6.49 8.14 -15.54
CA ASN A 191 -7.13 9.20 -16.31
C ASN A 191 -8.67 8.99 -16.37
N PRO A 192 -9.45 9.97 -16.88
CA PRO A 192 -10.91 9.84 -16.99
C PRO A 192 -11.41 8.64 -17.83
N ALA A 193 -10.56 8.05 -18.67
CA ALA A 193 -10.87 6.85 -19.45
C ALA A 193 -10.60 5.54 -18.69
N GLY A 194 -10.18 5.60 -17.42
CA GLY A 194 -9.82 4.45 -16.59
C GLY A 194 -8.46 3.84 -16.93
N GLN A 195 -7.64 4.53 -17.73
CA GLN A 195 -6.29 4.09 -18.07
C GLN A 195 -5.31 4.57 -17.01
N THR A 196 -4.35 3.72 -16.68
CA THR A 196 -3.40 3.91 -15.57
C THR A 196 -2.20 4.74 -16.03
N LEU A 197 -1.81 5.72 -15.21
CA LEU A 197 -0.68 6.63 -15.36
C LEU A 197 0.40 6.43 -14.27
N ALA A 198 0.03 5.79 -13.15
CA ALA A 198 0.97 5.34 -12.14
C ALA A 198 0.50 4.01 -11.55
N SER A 199 1.42 3.10 -11.21
CA SER A 199 1.09 1.80 -10.63
C SER A 199 2.21 1.25 -9.77
N VAL A 200 1.86 0.43 -8.78
CA VAL A 200 2.81 -0.36 -7.99
C VAL A 200 2.80 -1.80 -8.45
N TYR A 201 3.93 -2.30 -8.92
CA TYR A 201 4.19 -3.70 -9.20
C TYR A 201 4.82 -4.37 -7.97
N GLN A 202 4.29 -5.52 -7.57
CA GLN A 202 4.84 -6.30 -6.47
C GLN A 202 5.59 -7.50 -7.04
N HIS A 203 6.92 -7.49 -6.94
CA HIS A 203 7.75 -8.53 -7.54
C HIS A 203 7.51 -9.90 -6.88
N PRO A 204 7.14 -10.93 -7.66
CA PRO A 204 6.90 -12.28 -7.15
C PRO A 204 8.22 -12.96 -6.73
N SER A 205 8.13 -14.04 -5.96
CA SER A 205 9.31 -14.78 -5.48
C SER A 205 10.19 -15.44 -6.57
N THR A 206 9.76 -15.37 -7.83
CA THR A 206 10.48 -15.90 -9.00
C THR A 206 11.28 -14.82 -9.74
N ASP A 207 11.16 -13.57 -9.30
CA ASP A 207 11.77 -12.38 -9.89
C ASP A 207 13.14 -12.10 -9.26
N PRO A 208 14.15 -11.61 -10.00
CA PRO A 208 15.38 -11.05 -9.42
C PRO A 208 15.16 -10.05 -8.27
N GLN A 209 14.08 -9.26 -8.33
CA GLN A 209 13.68 -8.30 -7.30
C GLN A 209 12.64 -8.88 -6.32
N ALA A 210 12.64 -10.20 -6.08
CA ALA A 210 11.63 -10.88 -5.25
C ALA A 210 11.30 -10.11 -3.95
N GLY A 211 10.03 -9.77 -3.76
CA GLY A 211 9.53 -9.07 -2.57
C GLY A 211 9.60 -7.54 -2.62
N VAL A 212 10.31 -6.95 -3.59
CA VAL A 212 10.36 -5.50 -3.80
C VAL A 212 8.99 -4.99 -4.27
N SER A 213 8.61 -3.81 -3.79
CA SER A 213 7.52 -3.04 -4.39
C SER A 213 8.15 -1.96 -5.27
N GLU A 214 7.78 -1.94 -6.55
CA GLU A 214 8.29 -1.02 -7.57
C GLU A 214 7.13 -0.12 -8.05
N LEU A 215 7.27 1.20 -7.90
CA LEU A 215 6.29 2.18 -8.36
C LEU A 215 6.73 2.74 -9.70
N SER A 216 5.83 2.75 -10.67
CA SER A 216 6.10 3.29 -12.01
C SER A 216 5.24 4.50 -12.30
N LEU A 217 5.85 5.61 -12.75
CA LEU A 217 5.17 6.76 -13.34
C LEU A 217 5.28 6.69 -14.86
N THR A 218 4.16 6.76 -15.58
CA THR A 218 4.14 6.68 -17.05
C THR A 218 3.83 8.01 -17.72
N PHE A 219 4.10 9.13 -17.04
CA PHE A 219 3.96 10.49 -17.54
C PHE A 219 5.23 11.30 -17.23
N ASN A 220 5.49 12.33 -18.03
CA ASN A 220 6.63 13.21 -17.81
C ASN A 220 6.38 14.15 -16.63
N TYR A 221 7.48 14.61 -16.04
CA TYR A 221 7.44 15.59 -14.97
C TYR A 221 8.70 16.44 -14.99
N ASN A 222 8.62 17.62 -14.38
CA ASN A 222 9.76 18.45 -14.00
C ASN A 222 9.43 19.14 -12.66
N SER A 223 10.40 19.84 -12.07
CA SER A 223 10.27 20.45 -10.74
C SER A 223 9.13 21.47 -10.59
N THR A 224 8.57 21.98 -11.68
CA THR A 224 7.54 23.03 -11.66
C THR A 224 6.14 22.55 -12.03
N MET A 225 6.01 21.34 -12.59
CA MET A 225 4.73 20.81 -13.06
C MET A 225 3.81 20.49 -11.88
N LEU A 226 2.54 20.89 -11.99
CA LEU A 226 1.56 20.66 -10.94
C LEU A 226 1.39 19.19 -10.51
N PRO A 227 1.26 18.19 -11.42
CA PRO A 227 1.17 16.79 -10.99
C PRO A 227 2.42 16.31 -10.25
N TRP A 228 3.60 16.88 -10.53
CA TRP A 228 4.82 16.58 -9.79
C TRP A 228 4.79 17.15 -8.38
N LEU A 229 4.55 18.46 -8.25
CA LEU A 229 4.47 19.15 -6.96
C LEU A 229 3.43 18.53 -6.01
N LEU A 230 2.33 18.00 -6.56
CA LEU A 230 1.31 17.31 -5.78
C LEU A 230 1.75 15.92 -5.29
N LEU A 231 2.52 15.20 -6.09
CA LEU A 231 2.83 13.79 -5.84
C LEU A 231 4.19 13.59 -5.14
N SER A 232 5.18 14.44 -5.41
CA SER A 232 6.56 14.22 -4.95
C SER A 232 6.71 13.99 -3.45
N PRO A 233 6.01 14.72 -2.55
CA PRO A 233 6.18 14.50 -1.11
C PRO A 233 5.67 13.12 -0.68
N GLY A 234 4.52 12.72 -1.20
CA GLY A 234 3.96 11.40 -0.95
C GLY A 234 4.76 10.27 -1.62
N LEU A 235 5.41 10.53 -2.76
CA LEU A 235 6.32 9.58 -3.41
C LEU A 235 7.62 9.39 -2.60
N ILE A 236 8.20 10.45 -2.04
CA ILE A 236 9.33 10.40 -1.11
C ILE A 236 8.95 9.58 0.13
N ASN A 237 7.81 9.88 0.73
CA ASN A 237 7.25 9.09 1.84
C ASN A 237 7.07 7.61 1.44
N TRP A 238 6.52 7.34 0.27
CA TRP A 238 6.30 5.96 -0.16
C TRP A 238 7.61 5.19 -0.36
N VAL A 239 8.60 5.76 -1.06
CA VAL A 239 9.86 5.06 -1.37
C VAL A 239 10.72 4.85 -0.11
N THR A 240 10.67 5.79 0.83
CA THR A 240 11.37 5.71 2.13
C THR A 240 10.56 5.00 3.23
N GLN A 241 9.36 4.51 2.90
CA GLN A 241 8.45 3.84 3.84
C GLN A 241 8.09 4.72 5.06
N ASN A 242 7.82 6.00 4.79
CA ASN A 242 7.47 7.06 5.73
C ASN A 242 8.55 7.31 6.81
N THR A 243 9.81 6.94 6.53
CA THR A 243 10.92 7.06 7.48
C THR A 243 12.14 7.65 6.78
N HIS A 244 12.40 8.93 6.98
CA HIS A 244 13.55 9.62 6.39
C HIS A 244 13.98 10.82 7.24
N LEU A 245 15.21 11.28 7.03
CA LEU A 245 15.58 12.64 7.40
C LEU A 245 14.96 13.55 6.33
N GLY A 246 14.26 14.58 6.74
CA GLY A 246 13.50 15.46 5.87
C GLY A 246 12.13 15.79 6.43
N LEU A 247 11.57 16.93 6.03
CA LEU A 247 10.33 17.48 6.57
C LEU A 247 9.65 18.30 5.48
N TYR A 248 8.41 17.91 5.14
CA TYR A 248 7.59 18.59 4.16
C TYR A 248 6.44 19.37 4.82
N ARG A 249 6.19 20.63 4.41
CA ARG A 249 5.00 21.41 4.73
C ARG A 249 4.53 22.19 3.50
N ASN A 250 3.24 22.47 3.45
CA ASN A 250 2.68 23.47 2.55
C ASN A 250 2.66 24.80 3.28
N TYR A 251 3.78 25.53 3.27
CA TYR A 251 3.87 26.82 3.92
C TYR A 251 3.08 27.89 3.16
N PHE A 252 2.45 28.80 3.89
CA PHE A 252 1.83 29.98 3.32
C PHE A 252 1.85 31.12 4.32
N GLY A 253 2.32 32.27 3.88
CA GLY A 253 2.10 33.51 4.61
C GLY A 253 2.08 34.70 3.66
N GLN A 254 1.47 35.78 4.16
CA GLN A 254 1.20 36.99 3.41
C GLN A 254 1.45 38.20 4.31
N ASP A 255 2.43 39.00 3.92
CA ASP A 255 2.66 40.33 4.47
C ASP A 255 1.78 41.34 3.75
N VAL A 256 1.33 42.34 4.48
CA VAL A 256 0.64 43.51 3.94
C VAL A 256 1.33 44.74 4.47
N ASP A 257 1.97 45.48 3.58
CA ASP A 257 2.76 46.66 3.88
C ASP A 257 1.86 47.92 3.94
N ASP A 258 2.41 49.03 4.43
CA ASP A 258 1.83 50.38 4.47
C ASP A 258 0.60 50.60 5.38
N LEU A 259 0.42 49.77 6.42
CA LEU A 259 -0.71 49.97 7.33
C LEU A 259 -0.58 51.30 8.11
N PHE A 260 -1.73 51.98 8.23
CA PHE A 260 -1.95 53.30 8.83
C PHE A 260 -1.63 54.52 7.97
N ILE A 261 -0.88 54.39 6.88
CA ILE A 261 -0.67 55.47 5.92
C ILE A 261 -1.62 55.33 4.73
N ALA A 262 -1.62 56.33 3.84
CA ALA A 262 -2.39 56.30 2.60
C ALA A 262 -1.43 56.19 1.42
N ASP A 263 -1.79 55.38 0.43
CA ASP A 263 -0.96 55.11 -0.75
C ASP A 263 -1.45 55.87 -1.96
N ASN A 264 -0.53 56.23 -2.84
CA ASN A 264 -0.89 56.89 -4.10
C ASN A 264 -1.50 55.87 -5.07
N GLU A 265 -2.70 56.16 -5.58
CA GLU A 265 -3.45 55.26 -6.47
C GLU A 265 -2.96 55.34 -7.93
N TRP A 266 -2.95 54.19 -8.61
CA TRP A 266 -2.66 54.04 -10.03
C TRP A 266 -3.67 54.81 -10.89
N SER A 267 -3.16 55.68 -11.77
CA SER A 267 -4.00 56.38 -12.73
C SER A 267 -4.09 55.65 -14.06
N ARG A 268 -5.22 54.99 -14.30
CA ARG A 268 -5.59 54.45 -15.62
C ARG A 268 -5.47 55.46 -16.77
N GLN A 269 -5.90 56.70 -16.51
CA GLN A 269 -5.83 57.79 -17.49
C GLN A 269 -4.39 58.05 -17.98
N TYR A 270 -3.39 57.94 -17.10
CA TYR A 270 -1.99 58.25 -17.41
C TYR A 270 -1.09 57.01 -17.52
N GLN A 271 -1.60 55.84 -17.13
CA GLN A 271 -0.87 54.59 -16.99
C GLN A 271 0.43 54.78 -16.19
N CYS A 272 0.29 55.38 -15.01
CA CYS A 272 1.33 55.71 -14.04
C CYS A 272 0.70 56.07 -12.67
N THR A 273 1.51 56.33 -11.65
CA THR A 273 1.10 56.82 -10.32
C THR A 273 1.49 58.29 -10.12
N PRO A 274 0.61 59.28 -10.40
CA PRO A 274 0.96 60.70 -10.40
C PRO A 274 1.43 61.24 -9.03
N GLY A 275 0.90 60.68 -7.94
CA GLY A 275 1.19 61.10 -6.57
C GLY A 275 2.55 60.62 -6.03
N ALA A 276 3.17 59.61 -6.66
CA ALA A 276 4.46 59.08 -6.23
C ALA A 276 5.54 60.17 -6.29
N THR A 277 6.28 60.35 -5.19
CA THR A 277 7.25 61.46 -5.04
C THR A 277 8.68 61.05 -4.71
N ASP A 278 8.89 59.94 -4.00
CA ASP A 278 10.20 59.52 -3.52
C ASP A 278 10.43 58.00 -3.75
N PRO A 279 10.76 57.55 -4.98
CA PRO A 279 10.98 58.36 -6.19
C PRO A 279 9.69 58.68 -6.97
N ASN A 280 9.71 59.75 -7.76
CA ASN A 280 8.66 60.03 -8.74
C ASN A 280 8.51 58.86 -9.73
N ASP A 281 7.26 58.50 -10.08
CA ASP A 281 7.01 57.52 -11.13
C ASP A 281 7.45 58.05 -12.50
N VAL A 282 8.50 57.42 -13.03
CA VAL A 282 9.13 57.76 -14.31
C VAL A 282 8.27 57.42 -15.52
N LEU A 283 7.22 56.62 -15.35
CA LEU A 283 6.25 56.28 -16.39
C LEU A 283 5.24 57.40 -16.61
N CYS A 284 5.13 58.36 -15.68
CA CYS A 284 4.20 59.46 -15.81
C CYS A 284 4.58 60.43 -16.93
N PRO A 285 3.59 60.94 -17.69
CA PRO A 285 3.83 62.02 -18.64
C PRO A 285 4.48 63.25 -17.98
N ALA A 286 5.29 63.96 -18.75
CA ALA A 286 5.96 65.17 -18.26
C ALA A 286 4.94 66.18 -17.71
N GLY A 287 5.14 66.60 -16.45
CA GLY A 287 4.26 67.52 -15.73
C GLY A 287 3.12 66.88 -14.94
N VAL A 288 2.96 65.55 -15.01
CA VAL A 288 1.99 64.77 -14.22
C VAL A 288 2.65 64.12 -13.00
N GLY A 289 3.84 63.55 -13.16
CA GLY A 289 4.56 62.88 -12.07
C GLY A 289 4.95 63.85 -10.94
N GLY A 290 4.78 63.41 -9.70
CA GLY A 290 5.01 64.21 -8.49
C GLY A 290 3.91 65.23 -8.20
N ASN A 291 2.72 65.08 -8.78
CA ASN A 291 1.57 65.97 -8.59
C ASN A 291 0.29 65.17 -8.30
N ALA A 292 0.00 64.97 -7.01
CA ALA A 292 -1.21 64.27 -6.56
C ALA A 292 -2.53 64.89 -7.07
N ALA A 293 -2.56 66.18 -7.40
CA ALA A 293 -3.75 66.83 -7.94
C ALA A 293 -4.13 66.37 -9.36
N ASP A 294 -3.19 65.76 -10.09
CA ASP A 294 -3.41 65.22 -11.43
C ASP A 294 -3.78 63.73 -11.41
N GLY A 295 -3.74 63.08 -10.24
CA GLY A 295 -4.07 61.66 -10.06
C GLY A 295 -5.43 61.41 -9.42
N PRO A 296 -5.85 60.14 -9.32
CA PRO A 296 -6.89 59.74 -8.39
C PRO A 296 -6.48 60.07 -6.93
N PRO A 297 -7.45 60.19 -5.99
CA PRO A 297 -7.14 60.40 -4.57
C PRO A 297 -6.29 59.26 -3.99
N ASP A 298 -5.51 59.54 -2.96
CA ASP A 298 -4.80 58.50 -2.23
C ASP A 298 -5.78 57.51 -1.59
N GLU A 299 -5.40 56.24 -1.59
CA GLU A 299 -6.19 55.11 -1.11
C GLU A 299 -5.78 54.71 0.30
N GLN A 300 -6.77 54.47 1.16
CA GLN A 300 -6.56 53.96 2.51
C GLN A 300 -7.72 53.07 2.93
N MET A 301 -7.40 51.96 3.57
CA MET A 301 -8.39 51.08 4.21
C MET A 301 -9.34 51.85 5.13
N SER A 302 -10.60 51.44 5.12
CA SER A 302 -11.64 51.94 6.01
C SER A 302 -11.86 51.01 7.21
N ALA A 303 -12.64 51.47 8.20
CA ALA A 303 -13.09 50.58 9.28
C ALA A 303 -13.90 49.36 8.77
N ALA A 304 -14.62 49.51 7.65
CA ALA A 304 -15.38 48.41 7.06
C ALA A 304 -14.45 47.35 6.45
N ASP A 305 -13.31 47.77 5.90
CA ASP A 305 -12.29 46.87 5.38
C ASP A 305 -11.67 46.04 6.50
N VAL A 306 -11.33 46.66 7.63
CA VAL A 306 -10.83 45.95 8.82
C VAL A 306 -11.81 44.87 9.28
N ASP A 307 -13.09 45.24 9.40
CA ASP A 307 -14.16 44.29 9.74
C ASP A 307 -14.25 43.14 8.73
N TYR A 308 -14.13 43.45 7.44
CA TYR A 308 -14.16 42.46 6.39
C TYR A 308 -12.96 41.51 6.47
N VAL A 309 -11.74 42.04 6.54
CA VAL A 309 -10.50 41.26 6.57
C VAL A 309 -10.44 40.39 7.83
N ALA A 310 -10.74 40.94 9.01
CA ALA A 310 -10.75 40.15 10.25
C ALA A 310 -11.83 39.06 10.26
N ASN A 311 -12.93 39.24 9.52
CA ASN A 311 -13.92 38.19 9.31
C ASN A 311 -13.49 37.19 8.23
N TRP A 312 -12.74 37.64 7.23
CA TRP A 312 -12.14 36.79 6.20
C TRP A 312 -11.08 35.87 6.80
N GLU A 313 -10.16 36.35 7.64
CA GLU A 313 -9.15 35.53 8.32
C GLU A 313 -9.80 34.40 9.14
N LYS A 314 -10.89 34.71 9.85
CA LYS A 314 -11.66 33.71 10.62
C LYS A 314 -12.31 32.66 9.71
N GLN A 315 -12.68 33.01 8.49
CA GLN A 315 -13.34 32.12 7.53
C GLN A 315 -12.36 31.29 6.71
N SER A 316 -11.27 31.91 6.25
CA SER A 316 -10.21 31.27 5.47
C SER A 316 -9.27 30.45 6.35
N GLY A 317 -9.10 30.83 7.62
CA GLY A 317 -8.07 30.28 8.51
C GLY A 317 -6.66 30.75 8.13
N ILE A 318 -6.55 31.76 7.25
CA ILE A 318 -5.30 32.42 6.87
C ILE A 318 -5.15 33.66 7.74
N LYS A 319 -3.93 33.89 8.22
CA LYS A 319 -3.58 35.05 9.04
C LYS A 319 -2.60 35.92 8.27
N LEU A 320 -2.83 37.22 8.25
CA LEU A 320 -2.00 38.22 7.60
C LEU A 320 -1.02 38.81 8.63
N GLU A 321 0.22 39.05 8.19
CA GLU A 321 1.20 39.83 8.93
C GLU A 321 1.15 41.28 8.41
N LEU A 322 0.70 42.20 9.26
CA LEU A 322 0.51 43.60 8.90
C LEU A 322 1.78 44.39 9.25
N ALA A 323 2.48 44.87 8.22
CA ALA A 323 3.60 45.79 8.36
C ALA A 323 3.05 47.22 8.49
N PHE A 324 3.31 47.88 9.63
CA PHE A 324 2.66 49.14 9.98
C PHE A 324 3.62 50.33 10.08
N ASN A 325 3.10 51.52 9.82
CA ASN A 325 3.79 52.81 9.93
C ASN A 325 3.04 53.70 10.92
N ALA A 326 3.45 53.72 12.19
CA ALA A 326 2.63 54.30 13.25
C ALA A 326 2.44 55.82 13.16
N ILE A 327 3.23 56.55 12.36
CA ILE A 327 2.98 57.98 12.11
C ILE A 327 1.56 58.23 11.63
N GLY A 328 1.03 57.30 10.82
CA GLY A 328 -0.29 57.46 10.21
C GLY A 328 -1.39 57.44 11.25
N ALA A 329 -1.34 56.48 12.18
CA ALA A 329 -2.27 56.38 13.31
C ALA A 329 -2.20 57.58 14.27
N CYS A 330 -1.09 58.31 14.22
CA CYS A 330 -0.79 59.48 15.05
C CYS A 330 -0.91 60.81 14.28
N THR A 331 -1.47 60.80 13.07
CA THR A 331 -1.71 62.00 12.26
C THR A 331 -3.20 62.15 12.00
N ALA A 332 -3.73 63.37 12.06
CA ALA A 332 -5.14 63.63 11.79
C ALA A 332 -5.36 65.01 11.15
N PRO A 333 -6.45 65.23 10.38
CA PRO A 333 -6.74 66.53 9.77
C PRO A 333 -7.09 67.61 10.79
N SER A 334 -7.50 67.23 12.00
CA SER A 334 -7.85 68.14 13.08
C SER A 334 -7.73 67.47 14.45
N THR A 335 -7.64 68.26 15.51
CA THR A 335 -7.68 67.74 16.89
C THR A 335 -9.01 67.06 17.27
N THR A 336 -10.07 67.23 16.47
CA THR A 336 -11.39 66.61 16.70
C THR A 336 -11.56 65.26 16.00
N THR A 337 -10.63 64.93 15.10
CA THR A 337 -10.63 63.72 14.27
C THR A 337 -9.39 62.87 14.58
N THR A 338 -8.76 63.04 15.75
CA THR A 338 -7.67 62.16 16.18
C THR A 338 -8.22 60.77 16.51
N SER A 339 -7.49 59.73 16.14
CA SER A 339 -7.78 58.36 16.54
C SER A 339 -7.67 58.18 18.08
N LYS A 340 -8.05 57.00 18.59
CA LYS A 340 -7.81 56.59 19.99
C LYS A 340 -6.44 55.98 20.20
N ALA A 341 -5.58 55.97 19.17
CA ALA A 341 -4.24 55.45 19.31
C ALA A 341 -3.47 56.24 20.38
N ASN A 342 -2.73 55.51 21.22
CA ASN A 342 -1.92 56.09 22.28
C ASN A 342 -0.58 56.60 21.72
N CYS A 343 -0.61 57.80 21.16
CA CYS A 343 0.55 58.47 20.59
C CYS A 343 1.27 59.35 21.62
N SER A 344 1.67 58.79 22.77
CA SER A 344 2.29 59.60 23.85
C SER A 344 3.23 58.86 24.79
N GLY A 345 3.44 57.56 24.58
CA GLY A 345 4.29 56.75 25.44
C GLY A 345 5.72 56.63 24.94
N SER A 346 6.52 55.82 25.65
CA SER A 346 7.93 55.61 25.33
C SER A 346 8.30 54.15 25.56
N THR A 347 9.10 53.57 24.67
CA THR A 347 9.72 52.26 24.88
C THR A 347 11.22 52.40 25.06
N THR A 348 11.84 51.41 25.70
CA THR A 348 13.31 51.33 25.81
C THR A 348 13.79 50.05 25.19
N VAL A 349 14.57 50.16 24.11
CA VAL A 349 15.19 49.04 23.39
C VAL A 349 16.69 49.13 23.59
N ASN A 350 17.31 48.07 24.11
CA ASN A 350 18.75 47.98 24.42
C ASN A 350 19.37 49.21 25.12
N GLY A 351 18.60 49.90 25.96
CA GLY A 351 19.06 51.06 26.74
C GLY A 351 18.83 52.42 26.08
N ASN A 352 18.32 52.47 24.84
CA ASN A 352 17.87 53.69 24.17
C ASN A 352 16.36 53.86 24.36
N THR A 353 15.93 55.04 24.80
CA THR A 353 14.51 55.36 25.01
C THR A 353 13.98 56.15 23.83
N PHE A 354 12.96 55.61 23.17
CA PHE A 354 12.23 56.24 22.06
C PHE A 354 10.89 56.71 22.58
N THR A 355 10.58 57.99 22.38
CA THR A 355 9.35 58.62 22.87
C THR A 355 8.54 59.10 21.68
N ASP A 356 7.27 58.70 21.64
CA ASP A 356 6.32 59.08 20.61
C ASP A 356 6.25 60.62 20.47
N PRO A 357 6.30 61.18 19.24
CA PRO A 357 6.25 62.62 19.01
C PRO A 357 4.94 63.29 19.43
N GLY A 358 3.87 62.54 19.67
CA GLY A 358 2.54 63.08 19.90
C GLY A 358 1.64 63.02 18.67
N GLN A 359 0.35 63.24 18.89
CA GLN A 359 -0.63 63.46 17.83
C GLN A 359 -0.25 64.69 16.98
N THR A 360 -0.14 64.50 15.67
CA THR A 360 0.16 65.53 14.68
C THR A 360 -1.12 65.96 13.96
N VAL A 361 -1.31 67.27 13.78
CA VAL A 361 -2.43 67.82 13.01
C VAL A 361 -1.95 68.28 11.65
N ASP A 362 -2.38 67.60 10.59
CA ASP A 362 -2.12 67.97 9.21
C ASP A 362 -3.44 67.99 8.42
N SER A 363 -3.91 69.20 8.06
CA SER A 363 -5.17 69.38 7.34
C SER A 363 -5.24 68.72 5.95
N GLY A 364 -4.10 68.29 5.39
CA GLY A 364 -4.04 67.52 4.16
C GLY A 364 -4.19 66.01 4.34
N TYR A 365 -4.15 65.51 5.58
CA TYR A 365 -4.22 64.09 5.91
C TYR A 365 -5.67 63.56 5.89
N PRO A 366 -5.93 62.30 5.48
CA PRO A 366 -7.27 61.71 5.53
C PRO A 366 -7.81 61.62 6.97
N ASP A 367 -9.13 61.70 7.16
CA ASP A 367 -9.76 61.35 8.44
C ASP A 367 -9.88 59.84 8.56
N ASP A 368 -8.81 59.22 9.05
CA ASP A 368 -8.65 57.77 9.21
C ASP A 368 -9.03 57.27 10.62
N SER A 369 -9.58 58.16 11.46
CA SER A 369 -9.80 57.88 12.88
C SER A 369 -10.67 56.66 13.13
N ALA A 370 -11.67 56.40 12.27
CA ALA A 370 -12.50 55.21 12.33
C ALA A 370 -11.72 53.93 11.99
N PHE A 371 -10.89 53.97 10.93
CA PHE A 371 -10.05 52.87 10.49
C PHE A 371 -9.05 52.46 11.58
N VAL A 372 -8.27 53.43 12.08
CA VAL A 372 -7.27 53.20 13.13
C VAL A 372 -7.92 52.61 14.39
N ASN A 373 -9.08 53.15 14.80
CA ASN A 373 -9.81 52.67 15.97
C ASN A 373 -10.30 51.23 15.82
N GLU A 374 -10.75 50.85 14.63
CA GLU A 374 -11.23 49.50 14.36
C GLU A 374 -10.06 48.52 14.34
N LEU A 375 -8.95 48.87 13.69
CA LEU A 375 -7.75 48.03 13.64
C LEU A 375 -7.18 47.77 15.03
N LEU A 376 -7.10 48.80 15.89
CA LEU A 376 -6.70 48.63 17.29
C LEU A 376 -7.71 47.81 18.11
N THR A 377 -9.00 47.90 17.80
CA THR A 377 -10.04 47.09 18.45
C THR A 377 -9.88 45.61 18.09
N GLN A 378 -9.48 45.32 16.85
CA GLN A 378 -9.29 43.97 16.31
C GLN A 378 -7.83 43.49 16.28
N GLN A 379 -6.90 44.19 16.94
CA GLN A 379 -5.45 43.95 16.88
C GLN A 379 -5.01 42.51 17.18
N GLY A 380 -5.81 41.74 17.93
CA GLY A 380 -5.53 40.34 18.23
C GLY A 380 -5.82 39.36 17.08
N ALA A 381 -6.49 39.81 16.01
CA ALA A 381 -6.76 39.03 14.80
C ALA A 381 -5.50 38.84 13.95
N PHE A 382 -4.67 39.88 13.84
CA PHE A 382 -3.53 39.97 12.92
C PHE A 382 -2.18 39.64 13.57
N ASP A 383 -1.20 39.27 12.76
CA ASP A 383 0.22 39.36 13.10
C ASP A 383 0.75 40.75 12.73
N TRP A 384 1.82 41.19 13.37
CA TRP A 384 2.33 42.57 13.23
C TRP A 384 3.84 42.60 13.12
N ILE A 385 4.34 43.45 12.23
CA ILE A 385 5.76 43.75 12.06
C ILE A 385 5.94 45.26 11.83
N THR A 386 7.06 45.83 12.28
CA THR A 386 7.32 47.26 12.01
C THR A 386 7.65 47.45 10.55
N HIS A 387 7.07 48.50 9.96
CA HIS A 387 7.38 48.94 8.61
C HIS A 387 8.11 50.29 8.58
N THR A 388 8.78 50.65 9.68
CA THR A 388 9.32 51.99 10.01
C THR A 388 8.24 53.02 10.34
N TRP A 389 8.52 53.93 11.28
CA TRP A 389 7.58 54.93 11.78
C TRP A 389 6.87 55.72 10.68
N SER A 390 7.62 56.28 9.73
CA SER A 390 7.12 57.24 8.75
C SER A 390 7.11 56.75 7.31
N HIS A 391 7.39 55.45 7.10
CA HIS A 391 7.69 54.89 5.78
C HIS A 391 8.81 55.69 5.08
N MET A 392 9.84 56.08 5.84
CA MET A 392 10.95 56.84 5.26
C MET A 392 11.71 55.95 4.29
N TYR A 393 11.93 56.44 3.06
CA TYR A 393 12.92 55.83 2.18
C TYR A 393 14.31 55.91 2.83
N LEU A 394 14.81 54.80 3.35
CA LEU A 394 16.12 54.68 4.02
C LEU A 394 17.28 54.50 3.02
N GLY A 395 16.96 54.54 1.73
CA GLY A 395 17.91 54.41 0.65
C GLY A 395 18.67 55.70 0.36
N CYS A 396 19.24 55.75 -0.84
CA CYS A 396 20.10 56.86 -1.21
C CYS A 396 19.36 58.07 -1.77
N GLN A 397 19.60 59.26 -1.21
CA GLN A 397 19.04 60.51 -1.76
C GLN A 397 19.80 61.07 -2.95
N VAL A 398 21.10 60.79 -3.05
CA VAL A 398 21.93 61.21 -4.20
C VAL A 398 22.65 59.99 -4.74
N GLY A 399 21.97 59.31 -5.66
CA GLY A 399 22.57 58.26 -6.48
C GLY A 399 23.80 58.80 -7.20
N GLY A 400 24.91 58.06 -7.11
CA GLY A 400 26.14 58.41 -7.78
C GLY A 400 26.97 57.16 -8.05
N PRO A 401 27.78 57.13 -9.12
CA PRO A 401 28.66 56.01 -9.37
C PRO A 401 29.52 55.77 -8.13
N GLN A 402 29.45 54.57 -7.56
CA GLN A 402 30.38 54.19 -6.51
C GLN A 402 31.81 54.34 -7.04
N PRO A 403 32.70 55.12 -6.40
CA PRO A 403 34.12 55.05 -6.70
C PRO A 403 34.60 53.66 -6.27
N ALA A 404 34.72 52.75 -7.23
CA ALA A 404 35.24 51.41 -6.99
C ALA A 404 36.71 51.51 -6.55
N ASN A 405 36.95 51.39 -5.26
CA ASN A 405 38.22 50.84 -4.78
C ASN A 405 38.18 49.34 -5.07
N ALA A 406 38.32 48.94 -6.34
CA ALA A 406 38.50 47.53 -6.67
C ALA A 406 39.62 46.99 -5.78
N LEU A 407 39.39 45.87 -5.11
CA LEU A 407 40.47 45.16 -4.46
C LEU A 407 41.42 44.69 -5.55
N ALA A 408 42.46 45.49 -5.80
CA ALA A 408 43.67 44.92 -6.33
C ALA A 408 44.03 43.75 -5.41
N ALA A 409 44.31 42.58 -6.01
CA ALA A 409 44.79 41.39 -5.32
C ALA A 409 45.55 41.77 -4.05
N GLY A 410 44.99 41.48 -2.88
CA GLY A 410 45.53 41.96 -1.62
C GLY A 410 47.02 41.63 -1.53
N ALA A 411 47.87 42.64 -1.31
CA ALA A 411 49.27 42.39 -1.04
C ALA A 411 49.41 41.91 0.41
N GLY A 412 49.70 40.62 0.64
CA GLY A 412 50.02 40.12 1.98
C GLY A 412 49.60 38.70 2.38
N GLY A 413 49.03 37.88 1.51
CA GLY A 413 48.74 36.46 1.79
C GLY A 413 49.74 35.47 1.17
N SER A 414 49.68 34.20 1.58
CA SER A 414 50.17 33.06 0.78
C SER A 414 49.19 31.89 0.87
N LEU A 415 48.66 31.44 -0.25
CA LEU A 415 47.86 30.21 -0.35
C LEU A 415 48.69 28.99 -0.01
N ALA A 416 48.12 28.08 0.79
CA ALA A 416 48.73 26.78 1.00
C ALA A 416 48.73 25.98 -0.31
N ALA A 417 49.81 25.25 -0.59
CA ALA A 417 49.87 24.37 -1.76
C ALA A 417 48.74 23.33 -1.69
N GLY A 418 47.94 23.23 -2.74
CA GLY A 418 46.72 22.41 -2.75
C GLY A 418 45.78 22.76 -3.89
N GLY A 419 44.68 21.99 -4.03
CA GLY A 419 43.61 22.30 -4.97
C GLY A 419 42.61 23.29 -4.38
N TYR A 420 42.12 24.20 -5.20
CA TYR A 420 41.06 25.15 -4.86
C TYR A 420 40.09 25.26 -6.04
N SER A 421 38.82 25.48 -5.72
CA SER A 421 37.78 25.78 -6.71
C SER A 421 37.62 27.29 -6.82
N TYR A 422 37.44 27.82 -8.02
CA TYR A 422 37.11 29.22 -8.24
C TYR A 422 35.86 29.38 -9.08
N GLU A 423 35.05 30.37 -8.73
CA GLU A 423 33.92 30.83 -9.54
C GLU A 423 34.07 32.32 -9.81
N VAL A 424 33.50 32.74 -10.93
CA VAL A 424 33.45 34.13 -11.33
C VAL A 424 32.01 34.47 -11.69
N THR A 425 31.45 35.50 -11.08
CA THR A 425 30.16 36.08 -11.47
C THR A 425 30.43 37.42 -12.15
N ALA A 426 29.61 37.77 -13.15
CA ALA A 426 29.53 39.14 -13.62
C ALA A 426 28.73 39.94 -12.60
N ALA A 427 29.31 41.01 -12.07
CA ALA A 427 28.63 41.93 -11.18
C ALA A 427 28.18 43.15 -11.98
N THR A 428 26.89 43.45 -11.90
CA THR A 428 26.27 44.63 -12.51
C THR A 428 25.77 45.57 -11.43
N ALA A 429 25.36 46.77 -11.82
CA ALA A 429 24.64 47.67 -10.93
C ALA A 429 23.25 47.17 -10.50
N TYR A 430 22.83 45.96 -10.91
CA TYR A 430 21.52 45.37 -10.60
C TYR A 430 21.64 43.99 -9.93
N GLY A 431 22.86 43.59 -9.54
CA GLY A 431 23.15 42.29 -8.94
C GLY A 431 24.16 41.47 -9.73
N GLU A 432 24.40 40.25 -9.24
CA GLU A 432 25.34 39.30 -9.85
C GLU A 432 24.63 38.38 -10.84
N SER A 433 25.34 37.99 -11.89
CA SER A 433 24.93 36.87 -12.73
C SER A 433 25.03 35.56 -11.96
N GLU A 434 24.40 34.50 -12.51
CA GLU A 434 24.72 33.13 -12.13
C GLU A 434 26.26 32.93 -12.10
N PRO A 435 26.81 32.13 -11.17
CA PRO A 435 28.23 31.83 -11.15
C PRO A 435 28.70 31.07 -12.40
N SER A 436 29.94 31.33 -12.82
CA SER A 436 30.62 30.46 -13.77
C SER A 436 30.69 29.03 -13.24
N THR A 437 30.79 28.03 -14.11
CA THR A 437 31.12 26.67 -13.67
C THR A 437 32.43 26.66 -12.85
N PRO A 438 32.46 26.00 -11.67
CA PRO A 438 33.65 25.95 -10.83
C PRO A 438 34.90 25.51 -11.60
N GLN A 439 35.93 26.35 -11.59
CA GLN A 439 37.25 26.01 -12.12
C GLN A 439 38.16 25.50 -11.02
N GLN A 440 38.58 24.23 -11.15
CA GLN A 440 39.57 23.64 -10.26
C GLN A 440 40.98 24.12 -10.64
N VAL A 441 41.69 24.69 -9.69
CA VAL A 441 43.08 25.13 -9.89
C VAL A 441 43.99 24.64 -8.77
N THR A 442 45.14 24.10 -9.16
CA THR A 442 46.17 23.65 -8.20
C THR A 442 47.17 24.76 -7.94
N VAL A 443 47.29 25.18 -6.69
CA VAL A 443 48.25 26.19 -6.24
C VAL A 443 49.61 25.54 -5.96
N GLY A 444 50.64 26.03 -6.66
CA GLY A 444 52.04 25.59 -6.46
C GLY A 444 52.73 26.28 -5.28
N ALA A 445 54.02 25.96 -5.07
CA ALA A 445 54.82 26.44 -3.93
C ALA A 445 55.00 27.97 -3.83
N ASN A 446 54.62 28.73 -4.86
CA ASN A 446 54.66 30.19 -4.88
C ASN A 446 53.51 30.85 -4.10
N GLY A 447 52.50 30.06 -3.67
CA GLY A 447 51.44 30.53 -2.76
C GLY A 447 50.43 31.50 -3.38
N SER A 448 50.25 31.49 -4.71
CA SER A 448 49.24 32.30 -5.41
C SER A 448 48.75 31.59 -6.68
N VAL A 449 47.63 32.05 -7.25
CA VAL A 449 47.08 31.56 -8.52
C VAL A 449 46.53 32.71 -9.36
N SER A 450 46.72 32.65 -10.68
CA SER A 450 46.11 33.61 -11.62
C SER A 450 45.01 32.95 -12.44
N LEU A 451 43.86 33.59 -12.49
CA LEU A 451 42.67 33.19 -13.23
C LEU A 451 42.48 34.11 -14.43
N SER A 452 41.88 33.61 -15.51
CA SER A 452 41.51 34.42 -16.67
C SER A 452 40.23 33.92 -17.33
N TRP A 453 39.35 34.83 -17.72
CA TRP A 453 38.04 34.54 -18.30
C TRP A 453 37.65 35.57 -19.39
N PRO A 454 36.80 35.21 -20.37
CA PRO A 454 36.36 36.13 -21.43
C PRO A 454 35.33 37.16 -20.94
N ASP A 455 35.20 38.28 -21.68
CA ASP A 455 34.16 39.29 -21.41
C ASP A 455 32.76 38.82 -21.85
N ALA A 456 32.05 38.13 -20.96
CA ALA A 456 30.63 37.80 -21.06
C ALA A 456 30.07 37.35 -19.70
N PRO A 457 28.80 37.64 -19.35
CA PRO A 457 28.06 36.92 -18.33
C PRO A 457 28.01 35.46 -18.76
N ASN A 458 28.78 34.62 -18.07
CA ASN A 458 28.79 33.16 -18.17
C ASN A 458 29.09 32.56 -19.55
N GLY A 459 30.11 33.08 -20.24
CA GLY A 459 30.73 32.36 -21.36
C GLY A 459 29.91 32.30 -22.67
N GLY A 460 28.90 33.15 -22.82
CA GLY A 460 28.13 33.26 -24.06
C GLY A 460 27.12 34.42 -24.18
N GLY A 461 26.89 35.20 -23.11
CA GLY A 461 25.99 36.37 -23.10
C GLY A 461 26.59 37.66 -23.71
N PRO A 462 25.80 38.75 -23.81
CA PRO A 462 26.30 40.08 -24.19
C PRO A 462 27.35 40.59 -23.19
N SER A 463 28.41 41.29 -23.64
CA SER A 463 29.46 41.80 -22.73
C SER A 463 28.92 42.72 -21.64
N LEU A 464 29.63 42.84 -20.51
CA LEU A 464 29.22 43.74 -19.43
C LEU A 464 29.13 45.20 -19.91
N ALA A 465 30.07 45.65 -20.76
CA ALA A 465 30.02 46.98 -21.37
C ALA A 465 28.75 47.20 -22.21
N LYS A 466 28.27 46.14 -22.87
CA LYS A 466 27.02 46.21 -23.64
C LYS A 466 25.82 46.29 -22.68
N LEU A 467 25.79 45.48 -21.63
CA LEU A 467 24.76 45.55 -20.60
C LEU A 467 24.74 46.94 -19.93
N GLU A 468 25.88 47.46 -19.50
CA GLU A 468 26.01 48.80 -18.90
C GLU A 468 25.46 49.89 -19.84
N SER A 469 25.64 49.75 -21.16
CA SER A 469 25.10 50.69 -22.14
C SER A 469 23.59 50.56 -22.42
N GLU A 470 23.01 49.38 -22.17
CA GLU A 470 21.60 49.07 -22.46
C GLU A 470 20.67 49.35 -21.27
N TYR A 471 21.19 49.35 -20.04
CA TYR A 471 20.42 49.66 -18.82
C TYR A 471 20.64 51.11 -18.36
N PHE A 472 19.56 51.85 -18.13
CA PHE A 472 19.60 53.19 -17.55
C PHE A 472 19.33 53.14 -16.04
N GLY A 473 20.13 53.83 -15.23
CA GLY A 473 19.83 54.14 -13.83
C GLY A 473 20.66 53.41 -12.75
N GLY A 474 21.44 52.38 -13.09
CA GLY A 474 22.27 51.67 -12.12
C GLY A 474 23.63 52.34 -11.90
N THR A 475 23.90 52.83 -10.69
CA THR A 475 25.19 53.46 -10.33
C THR A 475 26.01 52.57 -9.38
N GLY A 476 26.31 51.34 -9.80
CA GLY A 476 27.01 50.31 -9.01
C GLY A 476 28.35 49.83 -9.60
N PHE A 477 28.95 48.81 -8.98
CA PHE A 477 30.15 48.14 -9.51
C PHE A 477 29.80 47.34 -10.76
N TRP A 478 30.43 47.68 -11.88
CA TRP A 478 30.45 46.87 -13.08
C TRP A 478 31.79 46.13 -13.15
N GLY A 479 31.74 44.80 -13.22
CA GLY A 479 32.94 43.99 -13.16
C GLY A 479 32.64 42.52 -12.89
N TYR A 480 33.59 41.87 -12.25
CA TYR A 480 33.52 40.45 -11.94
C TYR A 480 33.88 40.20 -10.49
N ASN A 481 33.09 39.40 -9.81
CA ASN A 481 33.40 38.91 -8.47
C ASN A 481 34.05 37.54 -8.59
N VAL A 482 35.15 37.34 -7.87
CA VAL A 482 35.94 36.11 -7.88
C VAL A 482 35.80 35.44 -6.54
N TYR A 483 35.27 34.23 -6.56
CA TYR A 483 35.04 33.43 -5.38
C TYR A 483 35.99 32.24 -5.33
N ARG A 484 36.37 31.82 -4.12
CA ARG A 484 37.20 30.65 -3.87
C ARG A 484 36.59 29.74 -2.82
N ALA A 485 36.60 28.46 -3.10
CA ALA A 485 36.35 27.39 -2.15
C ALA A 485 37.58 26.46 -2.05
N PRO A 486 37.74 25.71 -0.94
CA PRO A 486 38.63 24.55 -0.93
C PRO A 486 38.28 23.56 -2.06
N ALA A 487 39.24 22.77 -2.54
CA ALA A 487 38.94 21.75 -3.56
C ALA A 487 37.79 20.83 -3.14
N GLY A 488 36.77 20.72 -3.98
CA GLY A 488 35.58 19.88 -3.74
C GLY A 488 34.53 20.50 -2.83
N SER A 489 34.72 21.74 -2.34
CA SER A 489 33.73 22.51 -1.58
C SER A 489 32.86 23.35 -2.50
N THR A 490 31.58 23.49 -2.17
CA THR A 490 30.64 24.45 -2.77
C THR A 490 30.53 25.74 -1.96
N ASP A 491 31.16 25.81 -0.79
CA ASP A 491 31.21 27.02 0.03
C ASP A 491 32.24 28.02 -0.54
N PHE A 492 31.76 28.83 -1.47
CA PHE A 492 32.53 29.85 -2.16
C PHE A 492 32.54 31.17 -1.36
N GLY A 493 33.73 31.62 -0.96
CA GLY A 493 33.93 32.93 -0.34
C GLY A 493 34.51 33.93 -1.34
N LEU A 494 34.06 35.18 -1.31
CA LEU A 494 34.58 36.24 -2.17
C LEU A 494 36.07 36.49 -1.84
N VAL A 495 36.95 36.36 -2.83
CA VAL A 495 38.40 36.57 -2.67
C VAL A 495 38.93 37.79 -3.41
N GLY A 496 38.16 38.34 -4.33
CA GLY A 496 38.47 39.63 -4.95
C GLY A 496 37.53 39.99 -6.08
N GLN A 497 37.80 41.12 -6.72
CA GLN A 497 36.98 41.66 -7.80
C GLN A 497 37.86 42.19 -8.93
N VAL A 498 37.35 42.13 -10.16
CA VAL A 498 38.01 42.73 -11.32
C VAL A 498 37.03 43.70 -11.96
N LYS A 499 37.40 44.98 -11.98
CA LYS A 499 36.59 46.02 -12.62
C LYS A 499 36.48 45.76 -14.12
N GLU A 500 35.30 45.99 -14.67
CA GLU A 500 35.05 45.99 -16.11
C GLU A 500 35.72 47.19 -16.83
N ASP A 501 35.97 47.02 -18.13
CA ASP A 501 36.36 48.08 -19.06
C ASP A 501 35.10 48.67 -19.75
N PRO A 502 34.65 49.86 -19.33
CA PRO A 502 33.39 50.48 -19.79
C PRO A 502 33.44 50.92 -21.27
N THR A 503 34.60 50.79 -21.93
CA THR A 503 34.74 51.05 -23.36
C THR A 503 34.48 49.82 -24.22
N GLY A 504 34.38 48.63 -23.62
CA GLY A 504 34.25 47.35 -24.31
C GLY A 504 35.49 46.94 -25.12
N ALA A 505 36.67 47.53 -24.84
CA ALA A 505 37.90 47.21 -25.56
C ALA A 505 38.60 45.95 -25.00
N ALA A 506 38.40 45.63 -23.71
CA ALA A 506 38.85 44.38 -23.10
C ALA A 506 38.01 43.20 -23.59
N THR A 507 38.66 42.12 -24.02
CA THR A 507 37.99 40.87 -24.43
C THR A 507 38.19 39.73 -23.42
N SER A 508 38.99 39.96 -22.38
CA SER A 508 39.28 39.01 -21.30
C SER A 508 39.76 39.73 -20.04
N TYR A 509 39.41 39.18 -18.88
CA TYR A 509 39.79 39.68 -17.56
C TYR A 509 40.64 38.66 -16.81
N SER A 510 41.40 39.13 -15.82
CA SER A 510 42.25 38.27 -15.02
C SER A 510 42.35 38.73 -13.58
N PHE A 511 42.43 37.78 -12.65
CA PHE A 511 42.63 38.02 -11.22
C PHE A 511 43.75 37.14 -10.68
N THR A 512 44.57 37.67 -9.77
CA THR A 512 45.58 36.86 -9.07
C THR A 512 45.23 36.77 -7.60
N ASP A 513 44.89 35.57 -7.13
CA ASP A 513 44.63 35.31 -5.72
C ASP A 513 45.93 35.01 -4.99
N THR A 514 46.21 35.78 -3.93
CA THR A 514 47.38 35.65 -3.06
C THR A 514 47.06 34.99 -1.71
N GLY A 515 45.79 34.69 -1.40
CA GLY A 515 45.39 34.08 -0.13
C GLY A 515 45.22 35.06 1.02
N ALA A 516 44.94 36.35 0.74
CA ALA A 516 44.77 37.39 1.76
C ALA A 516 43.45 37.26 2.56
N THR A 517 42.39 36.71 1.96
CA THR A 517 41.12 36.36 2.61
C THR A 517 41.06 34.83 2.81
N SER A 518 40.37 34.34 3.86
CA SER A 518 40.19 32.90 4.11
C SER A 518 39.01 32.34 3.28
N PRO A 519 39.09 31.08 2.78
CA PRO A 519 37.99 30.45 2.05
C PRO A 519 36.72 30.32 2.92
N GLY A 520 35.52 30.47 2.33
CA GLY A 520 34.23 30.22 2.99
C GLY A 520 33.77 31.27 4.01
N GLY A 521 34.43 32.43 4.13
CA GLY A 521 33.91 33.55 4.90
C GLY A 521 32.92 34.37 4.07
N GLY A 522 31.69 34.52 4.56
CA GLY A 522 30.73 35.49 3.99
C GLY A 522 31.35 36.90 4.02
N PRO A 523 31.13 37.73 3.00
CA PRO A 523 31.71 39.05 3.01
C PRO A 523 31.04 39.86 4.12
N GLY A 524 31.83 40.41 5.04
CA GLY A 524 31.31 41.43 5.96
C GLY A 524 31.06 42.70 5.17
N SER A 525 29.87 43.29 5.29
CA SER A 525 29.63 44.64 4.79
C SER A 525 30.52 45.61 5.57
N THR A 526 31.34 46.38 4.85
CA THR A 526 32.11 47.49 5.45
C THR A 526 31.96 48.70 4.55
N SER A 527 32.32 49.89 5.05
CA SER A 527 32.31 51.13 4.26
C SER A 527 33.18 51.10 2.99
N ASN A 528 33.98 50.04 2.80
CA ASN A 528 34.85 49.83 1.64
C ASN A 528 34.49 48.54 0.85
N PHE A 529 33.43 47.82 1.23
CA PHE A 529 32.96 46.55 0.66
C PHE A 529 31.42 46.53 0.61
N PRO A 530 30.80 46.90 -0.53
CA PRO A 530 29.44 46.46 -0.84
C PRO A 530 29.49 44.98 -1.25
N THR A 531 28.73 44.14 -0.57
CA THR A 531 28.68 42.69 -0.80
C THR A 531 27.65 42.34 -1.87
N ALA A 532 27.58 41.07 -2.27
CA ALA A 532 26.65 40.49 -3.26
C ALA A 532 25.14 40.76 -3.02
N THR A 533 24.79 41.54 -2.00
CA THR A 533 23.44 41.93 -1.60
C THR A 533 23.16 43.42 -1.79
N ASP A 534 24.10 44.22 -2.31
CA ASP A 534 23.89 45.63 -2.65
C ASP A 534 23.49 45.74 -4.13
N PRO A 535 22.20 45.98 -4.48
CA PRO A 535 21.72 46.14 -5.85
C PRO A 535 22.16 47.46 -6.50
N GLY A 536 23.37 47.94 -6.19
CA GLY A 536 23.96 49.11 -6.83
C GLY A 536 23.29 50.44 -6.46
N ILE A 537 22.52 50.51 -5.37
CA ILE A 537 22.05 51.78 -4.79
C ILE A 537 23.18 52.34 -3.93
N GLY A 538 24.29 52.64 -4.59
CA GLY A 538 25.42 53.26 -3.95
C GLY A 538 25.20 54.75 -3.80
N CYS A 539 25.29 55.25 -2.58
CA CYS A 539 25.32 56.69 -2.38
C CYS A 539 26.60 57.36 -2.83
N SER A 540 26.46 58.53 -3.45
CA SER A 540 27.57 59.43 -3.80
C SER A 540 28.49 59.76 -2.60
N SER A 541 28.00 59.62 -1.36
CA SER A 541 28.81 59.62 -0.13
C SER A 541 28.08 58.93 1.03
N ALA A 542 28.81 58.58 2.11
CA ALA A 542 28.20 58.07 3.34
C ALA A 542 27.17 59.03 3.97
N ALA A 543 27.26 60.34 3.70
CA ALA A 543 26.32 61.35 4.18
C ALA A 543 25.10 61.54 3.27
N ALA A 544 25.03 60.87 2.12
CA ALA A 544 23.89 60.93 1.20
C ALA A 544 22.84 59.83 1.46
N TRP A 545 23.09 58.96 2.43
CA TRP A 545 22.10 58.01 2.95
C TRP A 545 21.14 58.73 3.88
N LEU A 546 19.84 58.47 3.74
CA LEU A 546 18.86 58.91 4.72
C LEU A 546 19.02 58.10 6.02
N PRO A 547 18.79 58.71 7.20
CA PRO A 547 18.23 60.05 7.45
C PRO A 547 19.20 61.25 7.44
N ALA A 548 20.49 61.09 7.12
CA ALA A 548 21.51 62.13 7.34
C ALA A 548 21.23 63.49 6.67
N THR A 549 20.32 63.53 5.68
CA THR A 549 19.90 64.70 4.90
C THR A 549 18.38 64.89 4.81
N SER A 550 17.59 64.19 5.64
CA SER A 550 16.12 64.29 5.62
C SER A 550 15.63 65.67 6.04
N THR A 551 14.50 66.09 5.46
CA THR A 551 13.71 67.25 5.93
C THR A 551 12.48 66.82 6.74
N LYS A 552 12.21 65.51 6.86
CA LYS A 552 11.14 64.96 7.70
C LYS A 552 11.60 64.87 9.17
N PRO A 553 10.69 64.71 10.16
CA PRO A 553 11.02 64.61 11.59
C PRO A 553 11.69 63.27 11.97
N ASP A 554 12.74 62.87 11.26
CA ASP A 554 13.56 61.71 11.55
C ASP A 554 14.98 62.17 11.95
N SER A 555 15.66 61.41 12.83
CA SER A 555 17.04 61.71 13.21
C SER A 555 17.98 60.53 13.08
N SER A 556 17.47 59.30 12.96
CA SER A 556 18.24 58.08 12.73
C SER A 556 17.35 56.89 12.31
N ILE A 557 17.93 55.82 11.75
CA ILE A 557 17.21 54.57 11.42
C ILE A 557 16.64 53.96 12.70
N GLU A 558 17.39 54.02 13.81
CA GLU A 558 16.93 53.56 15.12
C GLU A 558 15.70 54.34 15.61
N GLN A 559 15.58 55.63 15.26
CA GLN A 559 14.40 56.40 15.61
C GLN A 559 13.17 55.91 14.83
N GLU A 560 13.31 55.66 13.52
CA GLU A 560 12.19 55.13 12.72
C GLU A 560 11.70 53.78 13.26
N ILE A 561 12.61 52.88 13.63
CA ILE A 561 12.24 51.58 14.20
C ILE A 561 11.69 51.76 15.62
N GLY A 562 12.40 52.51 16.47
CA GLY A 562 12.09 52.61 17.89
C GLY A 562 10.80 53.38 18.21
N LEU A 563 10.36 54.28 17.34
CA LEU A 563 9.06 54.95 17.47
C LEU A 563 7.89 54.00 17.15
N ASP A 564 8.03 53.15 16.14
CA ASP A 564 7.07 52.08 15.85
C ASP A 564 6.99 51.06 17.00
N ASP A 565 8.14 50.62 17.51
CA ASP A 565 8.21 49.75 18.69
C ASP A 565 7.50 50.41 19.89
N ALA A 566 7.69 51.72 20.09
CA ALA A 566 7.02 52.47 21.14
C ALA A 566 5.51 52.44 20.94
N PHE A 567 5.03 52.72 19.74
CA PHE A 567 3.62 52.68 19.40
C PHE A 567 3.02 51.29 19.67
N ALA A 568 3.67 50.22 19.19
CA ALA A 568 3.22 48.85 19.34
C ALA A 568 3.07 48.47 20.82
N VAL A 569 4.07 48.78 21.65
CA VAL A 569 4.04 48.52 23.10
C VAL A 569 2.97 49.36 23.81
N ASN A 570 2.82 50.64 23.44
CA ASN A 570 1.88 51.56 24.09
C ASN A 570 0.42 51.28 23.76
N ASN A 571 0.15 50.69 22.60
CA ASN A 571 -1.18 50.28 22.16
C ASN A 571 -1.48 48.80 22.45
N GLY A 572 -0.45 48.03 22.83
CA GLY A 572 -0.61 46.64 23.28
C GLY A 572 -0.84 45.65 22.15
N LEU A 573 -0.17 45.82 21.01
CA LEU A 573 -0.20 44.85 19.91
C LEU A 573 0.29 43.48 20.43
N THR A 574 -0.54 42.44 20.34
CA THR A 574 -0.31 41.17 21.05
C THR A 574 0.50 40.13 20.29
N ASN A 575 0.59 40.25 18.96
CA ASN A 575 1.31 39.33 18.08
C ASN A 575 2.43 40.07 17.32
N TYR A 576 3.29 40.76 18.07
CA TYR A 576 4.34 41.64 17.56
C TYR A 576 5.68 41.31 18.22
N SER A 577 6.77 41.43 17.46
CA SER A 577 8.15 41.25 17.93
C SER A 577 8.99 42.49 17.60
N THR A 578 9.63 43.09 18.61
CA THR A 578 10.62 44.17 18.41
C THR A 578 11.91 43.69 17.73
N GLY A 579 12.04 42.37 17.49
CA GLY A 579 13.20 41.76 16.84
C GLY A 579 13.05 41.55 15.34
N SER A 580 11.96 42.02 14.72
CA SER A 580 11.69 41.84 13.29
C SER A 580 11.46 43.19 12.61
N LEU A 581 11.95 43.36 11.38
CA LEU A 581 11.87 44.63 10.65
C LEU A 581 11.55 44.41 9.17
N VAL A 582 10.56 45.10 8.64
CA VAL A 582 10.45 45.36 7.21
C VAL A 582 10.77 46.82 6.99
N THR A 583 11.75 47.15 6.16
CA THR A 583 12.03 48.55 5.81
C THR A 583 11.07 49.01 4.72
N GLY A 584 10.57 50.24 4.80
CA GLY A 584 9.78 50.84 3.73
C GLY A 584 10.48 50.76 2.37
N GLU A 585 9.75 50.38 1.32
CA GLU A 585 10.27 50.15 -0.04
C GLU A 585 11.45 49.15 -0.12
N HIS A 586 11.62 48.29 0.88
CA HIS A 586 12.82 47.46 1.07
C HIS A 586 14.14 48.27 1.06
N SER A 587 14.08 49.52 1.49
CA SER A 587 15.17 50.49 1.33
C SER A 587 16.15 50.50 2.51
N GLY A 588 17.40 50.89 2.23
CA GLY A 588 18.40 51.16 3.26
C GLY A 588 19.04 49.92 3.90
N LEU A 589 18.70 48.71 3.46
CA LEU A 589 19.38 47.48 3.89
C LEU A 589 20.88 47.49 3.54
N GLU A 590 21.24 48.23 2.50
CA GLU A 590 22.60 48.48 2.02
C GLU A 590 23.31 49.62 2.77
N SER A 591 22.59 50.37 3.60
CA SER A 591 23.14 51.52 4.30
C SER A 591 24.29 51.08 5.23
N PRO A 592 25.43 51.79 5.23
CA PRO A 592 26.56 51.47 6.09
C PRO A 592 26.22 51.60 7.59
N THR A 593 25.14 52.29 7.95
CA THR A 593 24.66 52.40 9.33
C THR A 593 23.68 51.30 9.72
N MET A 594 23.05 50.60 8.77
CA MET A 594 22.05 49.57 9.04
C MET A 594 22.54 48.45 9.98
N PRO A 595 23.77 47.90 9.85
CA PRO A 595 24.25 46.86 10.78
C PRO A 595 24.32 47.34 12.23
N GLN A 596 24.75 48.59 12.44
CA GLN A 596 24.81 49.24 13.75
C GLN A 596 23.40 49.45 14.31
N SER A 597 22.49 50.00 13.50
CA SER A 597 21.10 50.26 13.87
C SER A 597 20.33 48.99 14.21
N MET A 598 20.46 47.93 13.41
CA MET A 598 19.88 46.61 13.71
C MET A 598 20.42 46.07 15.04
N ALA A 599 21.70 46.26 15.34
CA ALA A 599 22.28 45.83 16.61
C ALA A 599 21.79 46.65 17.80
N ASP A 600 21.65 47.96 17.65
CA ASP A 600 21.09 48.85 18.67
C ASP A 600 19.61 48.57 18.92
N MET A 601 18.85 48.21 17.89
CA MET A 601 17.43 47.84 18.01
C MET A 601 17.21 46.36 18.34
N GLY A 602 18.25 45.52 18.30
CA GLY A 602 18.15 44.09 18.60
C GLY A 602 17.41 43.28 17.53
N ILE A 603 17.37 43.78 16.30
CA ILE A 603 16.72 43.12 15.15
C ILE A 603 17.41 41.78 14.86
N LYS A 604 16.64 40.71 14.80
CA LYS A 604 17.07 39.34 14.48
C LYS A 604 16.59 38.88 13.13
N VAL A 605 15.52 39.48 12.60
CA VAL A 605 14.93 39.12 11.32
C VAL A 605 14.62 40.39 10.54
N PHE A 606 14.82 40.36 9.23
CA PHE A 606 14.39 41.47 8.37
C PHE A 606 13.84 40.99 7.03
N GLY A 607 12.74 41.60 6.58
CA GLY A 607 12.09 41.27 5.31
C GLY A 607 12.91 41.74 4.10
N THR A 608 13.00 40.92 3.07
CA THR A 608 13.69 41.26 1.80
C THR A 608 12.84 40.89 0.59
N ASP A 609 13.15 41.44 -0.58
CA ASP A 609 12.45 41.16 -1.82
C ASP A 609 13.11 39.96 -2.53
N ALA A 610 12.38 38.84 -2.64
CA ALA A 610 12.87 37.61 -3.23
C ALA A 610 13.12 37.70 -4.75
N SER A 611 12.58 38.71 -5.45
CA SER A 611 12.93 38.94 -6.87
C SER A 611 14.35 39.47 -7.05
N ARG A 612 14.90 40.12 -6.02
CA ARG A 612 16.28 40.64 -5.98
C ARG A 612 17.20 39.75 -5.15
N GLN A 613 16.72 39.29 -4.00
CA GLN A 613 17.47 38.57 -2.97
C GLN A 613 16.73 37.27 -2.59
N PRO A 614 16.67 36.26 -3.48
CA PRO A 614 15.90 35.03 -3.26
C PRO A 614 16.48 34.13 -2.17
N GLN A 615 17.77 34.27 -1.85
CA GLN A 615 18.46 33.49 -0.82
C GLN A 615 18.52 34.25 0.50
N SER A 616 18.33 33.54 1.61
CA SER A 616 18.51 34.13 2.93
C SER A 616 19.98 34.47 3.17
N TYR A 617 20.24 35.61 3.81
CA TYR A 617 21.57 36.10 4.17
C TYR A 617 21.53 36.77 5.54
N THR A 618 22.69 37.17 6.05
CA THR A 618 22.77 37.80 7.39
C THR A 618 23.42 39.17 7.33
N ILE A 619 22.93 40.09 8.18
CA ILE A 619 23.56 41.37 8.48
C ILE A 619 24.08 41.31 9.91
N ALA A 620 25.39 41.40 10.08
CA ALA A 620 26.05 41.36 11.38
C ALA A 620 26.63 42.73 11.73
N GLY A 621 26.31 43.22 12.93
CA GLY A 621 26.79 44.50 13.45
C GLY A 621 27.05 44.44 14.94
N ASN A 622 27.70 45.48 15.47
CA ASN A 622 27.85 45.68 16.90
C ASN A 622 26.97 46.87 17.29
N SER A 623 26.33 46.83 18.45
CA SER A 623 25.65 47.99 19.03
C SER A 623 26.67 49.06 19.46
N ALA A 624 26.23 50.29 19.72
CA ALA A 624 27.06 51.39 20.18
C ALA A 624 27.69 51.07 21.55
N THR A 625 27.09 50.12 22.28
CA THR A 625 27.57 49.59 23.56
C THR A 625 28.50 48.38 23.42
N GLY A 626 28.75 47.90 22.20
CA GLY A 626 29.67 46.80 21.89
C GLY A 626 29.06 45.40 21.89
N ALA A 627 27.74 45.26 22.09
CA ALA A 627 27.05 43.97 21.96
C ALA A 627 26.88 43.59 20.48
N SER A 628 27.32 42.40 20.08
CA SER A 628 27.15 41.91 18.71
C SER A 628 25.71 41.44 18.45
N ASN A 629 25.25 41.66 17.24
CA ASN A 629 23.95 41.25 16.74
C ASN A 629 24.08 40.70 15.31
N THR A 630 23.29 39.69 15.01
CA THR A 630 23.18 39.13 13.65
C THR A 630 21.70 39.01 13.34
N ALA A 631 21.27 39.74 12.31
CA ALA A 631 19.94 39.66 11.75
C ALA A 631 19.96 38.76 10.51
N VAL A 632 18.91 37.98 10.29
CA VAL A 632 18.77 37.03 9.18
C VAL A 632 17.64 37.53 8.27
N SER A 633 17.84 37.50 6.96
CA SER A 633 16.79 37.92 6.02
C SER A 633 15.69 36.88 5.89
N ALA A 634 14.46 37.38 5.72
CA ALA A 634 13.28 36.65 5.31
C ALA A 634 12.89 37.12 3.89
N PRO A 635 13.28 36.39 2.83
CA PRO A 635 12.86 36.72 1.48
C PRO A 635 11.35 36.56 1.29
N ARG A 636 10.73 37.58 0.70
CA ARG A 636 9.29 37.67 0.43
C ARG A 636 9.06 37.73 -1.09
N TYR A 637 8.16 36.91 -1.61
CA TYR A 637 7.77 36.88 -3.01
C TYR A 637 6.88 38.07 -3.36
N PRO A 638 7.25 38.87 -4.38
CA PRO A 638 6.30 39.80 -4.97
C PRO A 638 5.21 39.02 -5.72
N SER A 639 4.06 39.64 -5.87
CA SER A 639 3.01 39.17 -6.78
C SER A 639 2.73 40.23 -7.83
N ASN A 640 2.06 39.85 -8.93
CA ASN A 640 1.47 40.84 -9.84
C ASN A 640 0.11 41.31 -9.31
N ILE A 641 0.08 41.67 -8.03
CA ILE A 641 -0.97 42.46 -7.38
C ILE A 641 -0.23 43.70 -6.87
N TYR A 642 -0.41 44.82 -7.54
CA TYR A 642 0.46 45.99 -7.38
C TYR A 642 0.04 46.85 -6.19
N TYR A 643 1.02 47.45 -5.53
CA TYR A 643 0.89 48.19 -4.27
C TYR A 643 -0.06 49.40 -4.32
N ASN A 644 -0.33 49.90 -5.51
CA ASN A 644 -1.01 51.14 -5.85
C ASN A 644 -2.36 50.88 -6.55
N ALA A 645 -2.87 49.65 -6.50
CA ALA A 645 -4.12 49.27 -7.15
C ALA A 645 -5.13 48.66 -6.14
N GLY A 646 -6.12 49.46 -5.72
CA GLY A 646 -7.16 49.02 -4.78
C GLY A 646 -8.30 48.20 -5.39
N ASN A 647 -8.37 48.07 -6.72
CA ASN A 647 -9.42 47.32 -7.40
C ASN A 647 -8.97 46.71 -8.74
N TRP A 648 -9.68 45.68 -9.20
CA TRP A 648 -9.34 44.92 -10.41
C TRP A 648 -9.20 45.75 -11.70
N PRO A 649 -10.05 46.75 -11.97
CA PRO A 649 -9.85 47.64 -13.13
C PRO A 649 -8.49 48.35 -13.15
N ASP A 650 -8.03 48.88 -12.01
CA ASP A 650 -6.74 49.55 -11.92
C ASP A 650 -5.58 48.54 -11.98
N GLU A 651 -5.71 47.42 -11.25
CA GLU A 651 -4.78 46.28 -11.29
C GLU A 651 -4.57 45.74 -12.72
N LEU A 652 -5.66 45.51 -13.46
CA LEU A 652 -5.59 45.02 -14.84
C LEU A 652 -4.99 46.06 -15.80
N SER A 653 -5.20 47.35 -15.54
CA SER A 653 -4.59 48.40 -16.37
C SER A 653 -3.08 48.44 -16.15
N GLU A 654 -2.62 48.35 -14.90
CA GLU A 654 -1.20 48.30 -14.58
C GLU A 654 -0.52 47.02 -15.11
N TYR A 655 -1.10 45.85 -14.84
CA TYR A 655 -0.64 44.57 -15.38
C TYR A 655 -0.51 44.61 -16.91
N ASN A 656 -1.56 45.06 -17.59
CA ASN A 656 -1.53 45.12 -19.05
C ASN A 656 -0.57 46.19 -19.56
N THR A 657 -0.37 47.28 -18.83
CA THR A 657 0.66 48.27 -19.16
C THR A 657 2.05 47.61 -19.16
N ALA A 658 2.34 46.77 -18.17
CA ALA A 658 3.62 46.08 -18.01
C ALA A 658 3.84 44.90 -18.98
N TYR A 659 2.78 44.15 -19.33
CA TYR A 659 2.92 42.89 -20.08
C TYR A 659 2.42 42.91 -21.52
N VAL A 660 1.54 43.83 -21.90
CA VAL A 660 1.03 43.93 -23.28
C VAL A 660 2.02 44.68 -24.16
N ALA A 661 2.28 44.14 -25.35
CA ALA A 661 3.25 44.67 -26.30
C ALA A 661 2.98 46.14 -26.64
N GLN A 662 4.07 46.90 -26.71
CA GLN A 662 4.05 48.35 -26.90
C GLN A 662 3.11 48.79 -28.03
N GLY A 663 2.18 49.70 -27.73
CA GLY A 663 1.25 50.28 -28.70
C GLY A 663 0.05 49.39 -29.06
N SER A 664 -0.08 48.20 -28.47
CA SER A 664 -1.28 47.38 -28.58
C SER A 664 -2.34 47.89 -27.62
N SER A 665 -3.59 48.05 -28.10
CA SER A 665 -4.70 48.54 -27.29
C SER A 665 -5.03 47.56 -26.15
N MET A 666 -5.25 48.10 -24.95
CA MET A 666 -5.62 47.33 -23.76
C MET A 666 -7.14 47.11 -23.64
N GLY A 667 -7.93 47.89 -24.39
CA GLY A 667 -9.38 47.69 -24.51
C GLY A 667 -10.21 48.15 -23.31
N ASP A 668 -9.67 48.99 -22.42
CA ASP A 668 -10.45 49.61 -21.34
C ASP A 668 -11.61 50.45 -21.94
N PRO A 669 -12.89 50.18 -21.57
CA PRO A 669 -14.05 50.91 -22.09
C PRO A 669 -14.13 52.39 -21.67
N LEU A 670 -13.56 52.74 -20.52
CA LEU A 670 -13.50 54.10 -19.98
C LEU A 670 -12.29 54.86 -20.53
N TYR A 671 -11.18 54.15 -20.78
CA TYR A 671 -9.92 54.73 -21.27
C TYR A 671 -9.42 54.04 -22.55
N PRO A 672 -10.11 54.20 -23.70
CA PRO A 672 -9.79 53.47 -24.94
C PRO A 672 -8.45 53.84 -25.58
N SER A 673 -7.78 54.88 -25.09
CA SER A 673 -6.42 55.28 -25.51
C SER A 673 -5.31 54.50 -24.80
N GLU A 674 -5.64 53.69 -23.80
CA GLU A 674 -4.71 52.83 -23.08
C GLU A 674 -4.04 51.82 -24.02
N ASN A 675 -2.71 51.81 -23.99
CA ASN A 675 -1.89 50.88 -24.78
C ASN A 675 -0.82 50.24 -23.91
N GLY A 676 -0.50 48.98 -24.19
CA GLY A 676 0.62 48.30 -23.55
C GLY A 676 1.94 49.04 -23.75
N LYS A 677 2.86 48.89 -22.79
CA LYS A 677 4.21 49.48 -22.81
C LYS A 677 5.33 48.43 -22.82
N CYS A 678 4.99 47.14 -22.80
CA CYS A 678 5.97 46.05 -22.80
C CYS A 678 6.82 46.04 -24.08
N VAL A 679 8.14 45.92 -23.92
CA VAL A 679 9.08 45.71 -25.02
C VAL A 679 9.70 44.34 -24.89
N SER A 680 9.61 43.51 -25.94
CA SER A 680 10.26 42.20 -25.93
C SER A 680 11.77 42.35 -25.84
N THR A 681 12.36 41.72 -24.84
CA THR A 681 13.80 41.60 -24.64
C THR A 681 14.19 40.12 -24.56
N PRO A 682 15.48 39.76 -24.49
CA PRO A 682 15.87 38.39 -24.19
C PRO A 682 15.32 37.85 -22.85
N SER A 683 14.94 38.72 -21.91
CA SER A 683 14.41 38.39 -20.58
C SER A 683 12.91 38.66 -20.42
N THR A 684 12.28 39.40 -21.33
CA THR A 684 10.87 39.81 -21.24
C THR A 684 10.10 39.36 -22.49
N THR A 685 9.04 38.58 -22.30
CA THR A 685 8.13 38.19 -23.38
C THR A 685 6.78 38.89 -23.22
N CYS A 686 6.49 39.82 -24.13
CA CYS A 686 5.22 40.55 -24.13
C CYS A 686 4.08 39.72 -24.71
N THR A 687 2.88 39.93 -24.19
CA THR A 687 1.63 39.39 -24.73
C THR A 687 1.07 40.34 -25.79
N THR A 688 0.29 39.81 -26.73
CA THR A 688 -0.43 40.62 -27.73
C THR A 688 -1.91 40.76 -27.42
N THR A 689 -2.39 40.05 -26.40
CA THR A 689 -3.78 40.08 -25.95
C THR A 689 -3.80 40.54 -24.49
N PRO A 690 -4.60 41.55 -24.14
CA PRO A 690 -4.75 41.99 -22.76
C PRO A 690 -5.23 40.85 -21.86
N ALA A 691 -4.64 40.75 -20.68
CA ALA A 691 -5.09 39.88 -19.63
C ALA A 691 -6.44 40.35 -19.08
N THR A 692 -7.25 39.38 -18.67
CA THR A 692 -8.49 39.56 -17.92
C THR A 692 -8.26 39.18 -16.46
N GLU A 693 -9.18 39.58 -15.58
CA GLU A 693 -9.20 39.14 -14.18
C GLU A 693 -9.03 37.62 -14.05
N ALA A 694 -9.80 36.84 -14.83
CA ALA A 694 -9.74 35.38 -14.79
C ALA A 694 -8.37 34.82 -15.20
N THR A 695 -7.67 35.45 -16.14
CA THR A 695 -6.35 34.99 -16.59
C THR A 695 -5.24 35.40 -15.64
N VAL A 696 -5.32 36.58 -15.03
CA VAL A 696 -4.39 37.01 -13.97
C VAL A 696 -4.57 36.13 -12.74
N LEU A 697 -5.81 35.95 -12.27
CA LEU A 697 -6.12 35.04 -11.17
C LEU A 697 -5.61 33.62 -11.43
N ALA A 698 -5.82 33.06 -12.62
CA ALA A 698 -5.34 31.72 -12.94
C ALA A 698 -3.80 31.62 -12.95
N SER A 699 -3.10 32.67 -13.38
CA SER A 699 -1.64 32.73 -13.41
C SER A 699 -1.06 32.91 -12.00
N GLU A 700 -1.45 33.99 -11.31
CA GLU A 700 -0.90 34.38 -10.02
C GLU A 700 -1.24 33.37 -8.93
N SER A 701 -2.47 32.83 -8.91
CA SER A 701 -2.83 31.81 -7.93
C SER A 701 -2.05 30.52 -8.15
N ARG A 702 -1.67 30.20 -9.40
CA ARG A 702 -0.86 29.04 -9.73
C ARG A 702 0.61 29.23 -9.35
N ILE A 703 1.16 30.43 -9.48
CA ILE A 703 2.50 30.79 -9.01
C ILE A 703 2.55 30.69 -7.48
N MET A 704 1.63 31.37 -6.79
CA MET A 704 1.49 31.32 -5.33
C MET A 704 1.32 29.88 -4.84
N LEU A 705 0.44 29.09 -5.49
CA LEU A 705 0.27 27.67 -5.17
C LEU A 705 1.53 26.84 -5.48
N GLY A 706 2.31 27.23 -6.48
CA GLY A 706 3.58 26.60 -6.82
C GLY A 706 4.55 26.68 -5.65
N HIS A 707 4.70 27.86 -5.03
CA HIS A 707 5.53 28.05 -3.83
C HIS A 707 5.02 27.20 -2.66
N VAL A 708 3.70 27.24 -2.40
CA VAL A 708 3.05 26.44 -1.36
C VAL A 708 3.36 24.96 -1.51
N LEU A 709 3.14 24.41 -2.71
CA LEU A 709 3.31 22.97 -2.98
C LEU A 709 4.78 22.54 -3.03
N ALA A 710 5.69 23.47 -3.26
CA ALA A 710 7.13 23.23 -3.37
C ALA A 710 7.85 23.20 -2.02
N ASP A 711 7.14 23.22 -0.88
CA ASP A 711 7.75 23.26 0.47
C ASP A 711 8.59 24.52 0.72
N ASP A 712 8.18 25.64 0.13
CA ASP A 712 8.89 26.91 0.24
C ASP A 712 8.34 27.76 1.40
N PRO A 713 9.11 28.01 2.47
CA PRO A 713 8.64 28.78 3.62
C PRO A 713 8.61 30.30 3.39
N ARG A 714 9.03 30.80 2.23
CA ARG A 714 9.04 32.24 1.93
C ARG A 714 7.63 32.82 1.90
N MET A 715 7.52 34.03 2.44
CA MET A 715 6.27 34.80 2.47
C MET A 715 5.94 35.37 1.10
N ASN A 716 4.70 35.78 0.88
CA ASN A 716 4.33 36.72 -0.18
C ASN A 716 4.16 38.11 0.47
N TYR A 717 4.29 39.19 -0.31
CA TYR A 717 3.96 40.53 0.19
C TYR A 717 3.03 41.28 -0.78
N ALA A 718 2.25 42.18 -0.22
CA ALA A 718 1.25 43.03 -0.85
C ALA A 718 1.11 44.31 0.01
N HIS A 719 0.15 45.20 -0.29
CA HIS A 719 0.00 46.47 0.41
C HIS A 719 -1.46 46.69 0.82
N GLN A 720 -1.71 47.65 1.72
CA GLN A 720 -3.03 47.89 2.30
C GLN A 720 -4.10 48.23 1.25
N THR A 721 -3.73 48.88 0.14
CA THR A 721 -4.64 49.14 -1.01
C THR A 721 -5.31 47.86 -1.50
N ASN A 722 -4.59 46.74 -1.53
CA ASN A 722 -5.09 45.47 -2.04
C ASN A 722 -6.14 44.81 -1.14
N LEU A 723 -6.38 45.39 0.06
CA LEU A 723 -7.41 45.01 1.02
C LEU A 723 -8.61 45.97 1.01
N ILE A 724 -8.71 46.91 0.08
CA ILE A 724 -9.81 47.88 0.02
C ILE A 724 -11.01 47.30 -0.74
N GLY A 725 -12.21 47.48 -0.19
CA GLY A 725 -13.46 47.18 -0.88
C GLY A 725 -14.72 47.50 -0.07
N PRO A 726 -15.91 47.08 -0.55
CA PRO A 726 -16.17 46.62 -1.92
C PRO A 726 -16.04 47.77 -2.92
N ALA A 727 -15.50 47.48 -4.11
CA ALA A 727 -15.35 48.45 -5.20
C ALA A 727 -16.34 48.11 -6.34
N THR A 728 -17.63 48.36 -6.12
CA THR A 728 -18.65 47.90 -7.07
C THR A 728 -18.77 48.80 -8.30
N GLN A 729 -18.77 48.21 -9.51
CA GLN A 729 -19.12 48.91 -10.75
C GLN A 729 -20.29 48.24 -11.47
N THR A 730 -21.20 49.04 -12.01
CA THR A 730 -22.31 48.56 -12.85
C THR A 730 -21.96 48.72 -14.33
N VAL A 731 -21.65 47.62 -15.01
CA VAL A 731 -21.41 47.59 -16.45
C VAL A 731 -22.55 46.86 -17.14
N ASN A 732 -23.19 47.50 -18.12
CA ASN A 732 -24.35 46.94 -18.86
C ASN A 732 -25.50 46.44 -17.96
N GLY A 733 -25.69 47.04 -16.79
CA GLY A 733 -26.75 46.66 -15.83
C GLY A 733 -26.39 45.51 -14.89
N VAL A 734 -25.15 45.00 -14.93
CA VAL A 734 -24.61 44.04 -13.96
C VAL A 734 -23.68 44.77 -13.01
N THR A 735 -24.00 44.76 -11.72
CA THR A 735 -23.11 45.27 -10.66
C THR A 735 -22.19 44.14 -10.22
N SER A 736 -20.89 44.31 -10.40
CA SER A 736 -19.84 43.40 -9.90
C SER A 736 -19.01 44.13 -8.84
N ASP A 737 -18.53 43.39 -7.84
CA ASP A 737 -17.54 43.87 -6.88
C ASP A 737 -16.14 43.60 -7.44
N TYR A 738 -15.29 44.63 -7.45
CA TYR A 738 -13.92 44.57 -7.96
C TYR A 738 -12.86 44.84 -6.88
N GLY A 739 -13.26 45.00 -5.61
CA GLY A 739 -12.33 45.26 -4.51
C GLY A 739 -11.68 43.97 -3.97
N TYR A 740 -10.90 44.10 -2.90
CA TYR A 740 -10.23 43.00 -2.21
C TYR A 740 -9.43 42.09 -3.16
N THR A 741 -8.60 42.69 -4.03
CA THR A 741 -7.84 42.00 -5.07
C THR A 741 -6.96 40.88 -4.48
N LEU A 742 -6.26 41.17 -3.38
CA LEU A 742 -5.43 40.20 -2.67
C LEU A 742 -6.25 39.03 -2.09
N LEU A 743 -7.36 39.32 -1.40
CA LEU A 743 -8.19 38.28 -0.80
C LEU A 743 -8.83 37.39 -1.88
N THR A 744 -9.16 37.95 -3.04
CA THR A 744 -9.66 37.20 -4.21
C THR A 744 -8.60 36.25 -4.75
N LEU A 745 -7.35 36.70 -4.88
CA LEU A 745 -6.20 35.88 -5.28
C LEU A 745 -5.97 34.72 -4.29
N ILE A 746 -5.87 35.03 -2.99
CA ILE A 746 -5.62 34.03 -1.95
C ILE A 746 -6.77 33.02 -1.88
N ASN A 747 -8.02 33.47 -1.96
CA ASN A 747 -9.19 32.57 -2.00
C ASN A 747 -9.12 31.60 -3.20
N ASN A 748 -8.65 32.07 -4.36
CA ASN A 748 -8.51 31.23 -5.56
C ASN A 748 -7.43 30.15 -5.36
N MET A 749 -6.26 30.55 -4.86
CA MET A 749 -5.18 29.62 -4.50
C MET A 749 -5.66 28.60 -3.46
N GLN A 750 -6.29 29.07 -2.38
CA GLN A 750 -6.74 28.21 -1.29
C GLN A 750 -7.86 27.26 -1.75
N ALA A 751 -8.76 27.69 -2.64
CA ALA A 751 -9.78 26.83 -3.23
C ALA A 751 -9.17 25.69 -4.06
N GLN A 752 -8.12 25.99 -4.85
CA GLN A 752 -7.38 24.97 -5.59
C GLN A 752 -6.68 23.99 -4.64
N TYR A 753 -5.92 24.50 -3.66
CA TYR A 753 -5.27 23.69 -2.63
C TYR A 753 -6.27 22.77 -1.91
N ASN A 754 -7.38 23.33 -1.42
CA ASN A 754 -8.44 22.59 -0.73
C ASN A 754 -9.17 21.59 -1.62
N SER A 755 -9.06 21.67 -2.95
CA SER A 755 -9.63 20.67 -3.85
C SER A 755 -8.76 19.40 -3.96
N TRP A 756 -7.46 19.51 -3.65
CA TRP A 756 -6.48 18.42 -3.80
C TRP A 756 -5.91 17.91 -2.48
N TYR A 757 -5.81 18.76 -1.45
CA TYR A 757 -5.20 18.41 -0.17
C TYR A 757 -6.21 18.23 0.98
N THR A 758 -5.85 17.37 1.92
CA THR A 758 -6.46 17.22 3.26
C THR A 758 -5.61 17.87 4.34
N ALA A 759 -4.29 17.96 4.15
CA ALA A 759 -3.37 18.61 5.09
C ALA A 759 -3.61 20.13 5.11
N PRO A 760 -3.59 20.79 6.28
CA PRO A 760 -3.75 22.23 6.37
C PRO A 760 -2.51 22.96 5.83
N LEU A 761 -2.68 24.21 5.37
CA LEU A 761 -1.55 25.11 5.16
C LEU A 761 -0.85 25.38 6.50
N THR A 762 0.47 25.46 6.47
CA THR A 762 1.29 25.88 7.62
C THR A 762 1.49 27.38 7.52
N GLN A 763 0.83 28.14 8.39
CA GLN A 763 0.95 29.58 8.41
C GLN A 763 2.37 29.99 8.80
N THR A 764 2.96 30.89 8.01
CA THR A 764 4.27 31.49 8.26
C THR A 764 4.14 33.01 8.39
N ASN A 765 5.17 33.57 9.02
CA ASN A 765 5.47 34.99 9.15
C ASN A 765 6.98 35.18 8.95
N ASP A 766 7.47 36.40 8.76
CA ASP A 766 8.89 36.67 8.46
C ASP A 766 9.85 35.97 9.44
N ALA A 767 9.52 35.98 10.74
CA ALA A 767 10.34 35.34 11.77
C ALA A 767 10.44 33.82 11.61
N SER A 768 9.31 33.15 11.38
CA SER A 768 9.26 31.70 11.14
C SER A 768 9.87 31.30 9.80
N THR A 769 9.77 32.16 8.78
CA THR A 769 10.41 31.99 7.47
C THR A 769 11.93 32.01 7.62
N ALA A 770 12.49 33.05 8.25
CA ALA A 770 13.93 33.15 8.51
C ALA A 770 14.43 31.97 9.37
N GLN A 771 13.66 31.54 10.37
CA GLN A 771 14.00 30.36 11.16
C GLN A 771 14.05 29.10 10.30
N THR A 772 13.01 28.82 9.52
CA THR A 772 12.89 27.59 8.72
C THR A 772 13.98 27.53 7.66
N LEU A 773 14.24 28.63 6.94
CA LEU A 773 15.33 28.72 5.97
C LEU A 773 16.70 28.52 6.64
N GLY A 774 16.91 29.08 7.83
CA GLY A 774 18.13 28.90 8.60
C GLY A 774 18.35 27.46 9.08
N GLU A 775 17.29 26.79 9.54
CA GLU A 775 17.31 25.37 9.92
C GLU A 775 17.61 24.48 8.72
N SER A 776 16.97 24.72 7.57
CA SER A 776 17.24 24.01 6.31
C SER A 776 18.67 24.21 5.82
N ALA A 777 19.19 25.45 5.85
CA ALA A 777 20.57 25.73 5.46
C ALA A 777 21.58 25.05 6.39
N ALA A 778 21.37 25.12 7.71
CA ALA A 778 22.23 24.46 8.68
C ALA A 778 22.22 22.93 8.54
N TRP A 779 21.05 22.36 8.22
CA TRP A 779 20.90 20.94 7.91
C TRP A 779 21.66 20.56 6.64
N ALA A 780 21.45 21.27 5.54
CA ALA A 780 22.14 21.03 4.27
C ALA A 780 23.67 21.06 4.44
N SER A 781 24.21 22.02 5.18
CA SER A 781 25.64 22.06 5.51
C SER A 781 26.11 20.85 6.33
N ALA A 782 25.32 20.41 7.31
CA ALA A 782 25.67 19.27 8.16
C ALA A 782 25.62 17.94 7.41
N GLU A 783 24.66 17.78 6.49
CA GLU A 783 24.52 16.66 5.58
C GLU A 783 25.72 16.60 4.61
N GLN A 784 26.03 17.72 3.96
CA GLN A 784 27.17 17.81 3.04
C GLN A 784 28.50 17.49 3.73
N ALA A 785 28.65 17.94 4.98
CA ALA A 785 29.83 17.62 5.80
C ALA A 785 29.87 16.15 6.28
N GLY A 786 28.78 15.38 6.11
CA GLY A 786 28.66 14.00 6.60
C GLY A 786 28.73 13.89 8.13
N THR A 787 28.41 14.98 8.83
CA THR A 787 28.54 15.05 10.30
C THR A 787 27.36 14.40 11.02
N VAL A 788 26.21 14.32 10.36
CA VAL A 788 25.02 13.63 10.87
C VAL A 788 24.80 12.34 10.09
N THR A 789 24.57 11.26 10.82
CA THR A 789 24.20 9.96 10.26
C THR A 789 22.90 9.49 10.88
N ALA A 790 22.03 8.86 10.09
CA ALA A 790 20.86 8.20 10.61
C ALA A 790 20.65 6.82 9.97
N SER A 791 20.19 5.88 10.78
CA SER A 791 19.84 4.54 10.33
C SER A 791 18.58 4.04 11.02
N VAL A 792 17.88 3.12 10.36
CA VAL A 792 16.76 2.37 10.91
C VAL A 792 17.12 0.89 11.00
N GLN A 793 16.86 0.29 12.15
CA GLN A 793 16.95 -1.15 12.34
C GLN A 793 15.83 -1.62 13.27
N ASN A 794 14.99 -2.54 12.77
CA ASN A 794 13.90 -3.13 13.54
C ASN A 794 13.00 -2.09 14.26
N GLY A 795 12.69 -0.99 13.58
CA GLY A 795 11.87 0.10 14.11
C GLY A 795 12.58 1.09 15.03
N ALA A 796 13.87 0.92 15.33
CA ALA A 796 14.67 1.93 16.01
C ALA A 796 15.37 2.81 14.97
N VAL A 797 15.04 4.10 14.94
CA VAL A 797 15.76 5.12 14.16
C VAL A 797 16.78 5.78 15.07
N VAL A 798 18.07 5.61 14.76
CA VAL A 798 19.16 6.22 15.52
C VAL A 798 19.72 7.36 14.69
N ILE A 799 19.71 8.57 15.24
CA ILE A 799 20.29 9.77 14.63
C ILE A 799 21.47 10.20 15.50
N ALA A 800 22.64 10.35 14.90
CA ALA A 800 23.86 10.72 15.61
C ALA A 800 24.53 11.92 14.92
N ASN A 801 24.94 12.90 15.73
CA ASN A 801 25.70 14.06 15.29
C ASN A 801 27.15 13.94 15.78
N SER A 802 28.07 13.74 14.86
CA SER A 802 29.52 13.69 15.09
C SER A 802 30.22 15.04 14.90
N GLY A 803 29.48 16.07 14.48
CA GLY A 803 29.97 17.43 14.27
C GLY A 803 30.37 18.14 15.57
N GLY A 804 31.13 19.23 15.41
CA GLY A 804 31.59 20.06 16.53
C GLY A 804 30.54 20.97 17.15
N GLY A 805 29.36 21.10 16.52
CA GLY A 805 28.24 21.94 16.95
C GLY A 805 26.92 21.16 17.03
N SER A 806 25.90 21.76 17.64
CA SER A 806 24.54 21.23 17.60
C SER A 806 23.94 21.45 16.21
N THR A 807 23.17 20.49 15.72
CA THR A 807 22.46 20.58 14.44
C THR A 807 20.99 20.24 14.66
N THR A 808 20.09 21.02 14.07
CA THR A 808 18.66 20.73 14.03
C THR A 808 18.39 19.87 12.80
N VAL A 809 17.92 18.64 13.00
CA VAL A 809 17.74 17.64 11.93
C VAL A 809 16.26 17.53 11.59
N PRO A 810 15.84 17.66 10.32
CA PRO A 810 14.46 17.40 9.93
C PRO A 810 14.22 15.89 9.94
N VAL A 811 13.14 15.43 10.57
CA VAL A 811 12.85 14.00 10.72
C VAL A 811 11.38 13.77 10.41
N THR A 812 11.11 12.81 9.51
CA THR A 812 9.77 12.30 9.22
C THR A 812 9.73 10.80 9.50
N VAL A 813 8.72 10.39 10.27
CA VAL A 813 8.53 9.00 10.74
C VAL A 813 7.04 8.64 10.75
N PRO A 814 6.69 7.34 10.75
CA PRO A 814 5.29 6.92 10.76
C PRO A 814 4.54 7.35 12.03
N ALA A 815 3.21 7.47 11.94
CA ALA A 815 2.35 7.66 13.10
C ALA A 815 2.57 6.58 14.18
N GLY A 816 2.49 6.98 15.45
CA GLY A 816 2.77 6.10 16.61
C GLY A 816 4.24 6.10 17.06
N THR A 817 5.14 6.76 16.32
CA THR A 817 6.55 6.89 16.71
C THR A 817 6.72 7.66 18.02
N THR A 818 7.67 7.21 18.83
CA THR A 818 7.99 7.81 20.14
C THR A 818 9.48 8.15 20.26
N VAL A 819 9.81 9.14 21.08
CA VAL A 819 11.18 9.49 21.49
C VAL A 819 11.22 9.53 23.01
N ASN A 820 12.15 8.78 23.62
CA ASN A 820 12.23 8.63 25.08
C ASN A 820 10.89 8.24 25.76
N GLY A 821 10.04 7.49 25.06
CA GLY A 821 8.72 7.05 25.54
C GLY A 821 7.58 8.08 25.41
N ALA A 822 7.86 9.30 24.92
CA ALA A 822 6.85 10.31 24.58
C ALA A 822 6.53 10.30 23.08
N ALA A 823 5.35 10.77 22.68
CA ALA A 823 4.99 10.92 21.27
C ALA A 823 5.98 11.86 20.56
N PHE A 824 6.42 11.48 19.36
CA PHE A 824 7.35 12.27 18.57
C PHE A 824 6.61 13.24 17.63
N GLY A 825 7.12 14.46 17.52
CA GLY A 825 6.79 15.41 16.46
C GLY A 825 5.33 15.83 16.37
N GLN A 826 4.98 16.44 15.24
CA GLN A 826 3.63 16.87 14.90
C GLN A 826 3.09 16.06 13.73
N SER A 827 1.78 15.80 13.73
CA SER A 827 1.12 15.12 12.61
C SER A 827 1.00 16.06 11.42
N TYR A 828 1.49 15.65 10.26
CA TYR A 828 1.31 16.36 8.99
C TYR A 828 1.27 15.33 7.85
N GLY A 829 0.27 15.42 6.97
CA GLY A 829 0.14 14.49 5.84
C GLY A 829 0.15 12.99 6.19
N GLY A 830 -0.40 12.62 7.36
CA GLY A 830 -0.45 11.21 7.81
C GLY A 830 0.83 10.66 8.44
N THR A 831 1.91 11.44 8.46
CA THR A 831 3.18 11.11 9.16
C THR A 831 3.39 12.01 10.37
N LEU A 832 4.39 11.69 11.20
CA LEU A 832 4.87 12.54 12.28
C LEU A 832 6.20 13.14 11.87
N SER A 833 6.36 14.45 12.02
CA SER A 833 7.61 15.13 11.68
C SER A 833 7.95 16.29 12.60
N ALA A 834 9.24 16.55 12.77
CA ALA A 834 9.76 17.69 13.51
C ALA A 834 11.23 17.97 13.21
N TRP A 835 11.60 19.25 13.30
CA TRP A 835 12.96 19.71 13.49
C TRP A 835 13.47 19.27 14.87
N THR A 836 14.50 18.41 14.89
CA THR A 836 14.99 17.74 16.10
C THR A 836 16.43 18.17 16.41
N PRO A 837 16.68 18.93 17.50
CA PRO A 837 18.03 19.36 17.85
C PRO A 837 18.87 18.20 18.39
N ILE A 838 20.01 17.94 17.76
CA ILE A 838 21.00 16.94 18.18
C ILE A 838 22.31 17.66 18.54
N GLY A 839 22.66 17.64 19.83
CA GLY A 839 23.89 18.27 20.32
C GLY A 839 25.16 17.65 19.74
N ALA A 840 26.26 18.39 19.80
CA ALA A 840 27.57 17.92 19.34
C ALA A 840 27.99 16.61 20.04
N GLY A 841 28.33 15.59 19.25
CA GLY A 841 28.70 14.26 19.75
C GLY A 841 27.56 13.45 20.37
N ALA A 842 26.30 13.93 20.27
CA ALA A 842 25.14 13.27 20.85
C ALA A 842 24.41 12.38 19.82
N SER A 843 23.56 11.50 20.33
CA SER A 843 22.61 10.74 19.53
C SER A 843 21.23 10.72 20.17
N THR A 844 20.21 10.52 19.35
CA THR A 844 18.84 10.26 19.79
C THR A 844 18.33 8.98 19.14
N THR A 845 17.32 8.36 19.76
CA THR A 845 16.67 7.17 19.21
C THR A 845 15.16 7.35 19.22
N LEU A 846 14.56 7.25 18.03
CA LEU A 846 13.12 7.20 17.85
C LEU A 846 12.70 5.74 17.70
N THR A 847 11.58 5.37 18.30
CA THR A 847 11.01 4.03 18.21
C THR A 847 9.70 4.10 17.43
N ILE A 848 9.71 3.54 16.22
CA ILE A 848 8.58 3.44 15.30
C ILE A 848 7.63 2.35 15.80
N ASN A 849 6.35 2.71 15.96
CA ASN A 849 5.29 1.80 16.37
C ASN A 849 4.13 1.82 15.38
N VAL A 850 4.20 0.96 14.36
CA VAL A 850 3.14 0.78 13.36
C VAL A 850 2.42 -0.55 13.60
N PRO A 851 1.10 -0.56 13.84
CA PRO A 851 0.32 -1.79 14.00
C PRO A 851 0.42 -2.73 12.78
N PRO A 852 0.32 -4.05 12.97
CA PRO A 852 0.39 -4.99 11.85
C PRO A 852 -0.81 -4.88 10.90
N LEU A 853 -0.57 -5.04 9.60
CA LEU A 853 -1.60 -5.17 8.57
C LEU A 853 -1.27 -6.35 7.64
N LEU A 854 -2.18 -7.32 7.49
CA LEU A 854 -2.04 -8.43 6.55
C LEU A 854 -2.43 -7.99 5.13
N THR A 855 -1.53 -8.16 4.16
CA THR A 855 -1.70 -7.69 2.77
C THR A 855 -1.77 -8.82 1.74
N SER A 856 -1.43 -10.05 2.11
CA SER A 856 -1.51 -11.21 1.22
C SER A 856 -2.95 -11.67 0.93
N SER A 857 -3.11 -12.45 -0.15
CA SER A 857 -4.38 -13.11 -0.52
C SER A 857 -4.92 -13.98 0.61
N ALA A 858 -6.24 -13.93 0.81
CA ALA A 858 -6.97 -14.82 1.71
C ALA A 858 -7.20 -16.25 1.14
N THR A 859 -6.60 -16.58 -0.01
CA THR A 859 -6.73 -17.90 -0.64
C THR A 859 -5.40 -18.39 -1.23
N ALA A 860 -5.17 -19.69 -1.17
CA ALA A 860 -4.06 -20.39 -1.80
C ALA A 860 -4.52 -21.72 -2.40
N ALA A 861 -3.84 -22.20 -3.44
CA ALA A 861 -4.16 -23.47 -4.11
C ALA A 861 -2.91 -24.33 -4.25
N ALA A 862 -3.07 -25.64 -4.03
CA ALA A 862 -2.02 -26.65 -4.20
C ALA A 862 -2.61 -27.94 -4.78
N THR A 863 -1.75 -28.84 -5.27
CA THR A 863 -2.15 -30.16 -5.79
C THR A 863 -1.35 -31.25 -5.08
N VAL A 864 -2.00 -32.35 -4.68
CA VAL A 864 -1.34 -33.51 -4.06
C VAL A 864 -0.19 -34.01 -4.94
N GLY A 865 0.99 -34.18 -4.33
CA GLY A 865 2.20 -34.65 -5.00
C GLY A 865 2.97 -33.59 -5.80
N ALA A 866 2.45 -32.37 -5.94
CA ALA A 866 3.17 -31.24 -6.54
C ALA A 866 3.71 -30.29 -5.46
N ALA A 867 4.95 -29.84 -5.61
CA ALA A 867 5.48 -28.79 -4.76
C ALA A 867 4.74 -27.48 -5.02
N PHE A 868 4.40 -26.76 -3.97
CA PHE A 868 3.88 -25.38 -4.05
C PHE A 868 4.55 -24.52 -2.98
N SER A 869 4.54 -23.20 -3.22
CA SER A 869 5.00 -22.20 -2.26
C SER A 869 4.19 -20.93 -2.48
N THR A 870 3.74 -20.30 -1.40
CA THR A 870 3.14 -18.97 -1.42
C THR A 870 3.61 -18.17 -0.20
N THR A 871 3.70 -16.86 -0.35
CA THR A 871 4.14 -15.95 0.72
C THR A 871 2.94 -15.24 1.32
N VAL A 872 2.84 -15.31 2.63
CA VAL A 872 1.96 -14.48 3.45
C VAL A 872 2.76 -13.25 3.87
N THR A 873 2.16 -12.07 3.71
CA THR A 873 2.84 -10.79 3.95
C THR A 873 2.00 -9.95 4.90
N ALA A 874 2.67 -9.39 5.90
CA ALA A 874 2.16 -8.36 6.77
C ALA A 874 3.13 -7.18 6.84
N THR A 875 2.58 -5.98 6.80
CA THR A 875 3.33 -4.75 7.12
C THR A 875 3.19 -4.45 8.61
N GLY A 876 4.05 -3.58 9.13
CA GLY A 876 4.05 -3.16 10.53
C GLY A 876 5.47 -3.04 11.07
N THR A 877 5.64 -2.21 12.09
CA THR A 877 6.95 -1.92 12.69
C THR A 877 6.81 -1.90 14.21
N PRO A 878 7.58 -2.71 14.98
CA PRO A 878 8.52 -3.72 14.53
C PRO A 878 7.89 -4.78 13.60
N ALA A 879 8.71 -5.47 12.80
CA ALA A 879 8.23 -6.46 11.84
C ALA A 879 7.30 -7.48 12.54
N PRO A 880 6.07 -7.71 12.04
CA PRO A 880 5.15 -8.60 12.71
C PRO A 880 5.64 -10.05 12.69
N ALA A 881 5.54 -10.73 13.83
CA ALA A 881 5.63 -12.17 13.88
C ALA A 881 4.36 -12.77 13.28
N LEU A 882 4.50 -13.79 12.44
CA LEU A 882 3.41 -14.43 11.73
C LEU A 882 3.19 -15.85 12.24
N THR A 883 1.94 -16.16 12.58
CA THR A 883 1.55 -17.51 13.00
C THR A 883 0.32 -17.96 12.24
N ALA A 884 0.23 -19.27 11.97
CA ALA A 884 -0.94 -19.90 11.40
C ALA A 884 -1.54 -20.88 12.41
N SER A 885 -2.85 -20.82 12.60
CA SER A 885 -3.62 -21.79 13.36
C SER A 885 -4.65 -22.48 12.46
N GLY A 886 -4.99 -23.73 12.79
CA GLY A 886 -5.74 -24.63 11.90
C GLY A 886 -4.89 -25.83 11.48
N ASN A 887 -5.52 -26.82 10.84
CA ASN A 887 -4.82 -28.01 10.37
C ASN A 887 -4.19 -27.72 9.01
N LEU A 888 -2.88 -27.94 8.88
CA LEU A 888 -2.21 -27.96 7.57
C LEU A 888 -2.33 -29.36 6.94
N PRO A 889 -2.36 -29.46 5.60
CA PRO A 889 -2.23 -30.75 4.91
C PRO A 889 -0.89 -31.40 5.26
N GLY A 890 -0.85 -32.73 5.36
CA GLY A 890 0.42 -33.44 5.56
C GLY A 890 1.43 -33.09 4.46
N GLY A 891 2.68 -32.80 4.82
CA GLY A 891 3.72 -32.38 3.87
C GLY A 891 3.76 -30.88 3.55
N VAL A 892 2.91 -30.08 4.20
CA VAL A 892 2.87 -28.61 4.09
C VAL A 892 3.26 -27.97 5.42
N THR A 893 4.04 -26.90 5.37
CA THR A 893 4.52 -26.15 6.53
C THR A 893 4.24 -24.66 6.37
N PHE A 894 4.03 -23.97 7.49
CA PHE A 894 4.00 -22.53 7.58
C PHE A 894 5.21 -22.07 8.39
N THR A 895 6.08 -21.28 7.76
CA THR A 895 7.35 -20.82 8.37
C THR A 895 7.36 -19.31 8.41
N ASP A 896 7.44 -18.72 9.61
CA ASP A 896 7.69 -17.29 9.77
C ASP A 896 9.14 -16.97 9.38
N ASN A 897 9.33 -15.98 8.52
CA ASN A 897 10.65 -15.54 8.06
C ASN A 897 11.23 -14.43 8.95
N GLY A 898 10.46 -13.93 9.93
CA GLY A 898 10.92 -12.95 10.91
C GLY A 898 11.06 -11.53 10.37
N ASN A 899 10.57 -11.28 9.16
CA ASN A 899 10.64 -10.00 8.46
C ASN A 899 9.26 -9.49 8.04
N GLY A 900 8.19 -9.89 8.75
CA GLY A 900 6.82 -9.59 8.36
C GLY A 900 6.31 -10.46 7.20
N THR A 901 7.07 -11.44 6.74
CA THR A 901 6.61 -12.45 5.79
C THR A 901 6.67 -13.85 6.38
N ALA A 902 5.82 -14.74 5.88
CA ALA A 902 5.85 -16.16 6.18
C ALA A 902 5.65 -16.98 4.92
N THR A 903 6.32 -18.12 4.82
CA THR A 903 6.22 -19.02 3.67
C THR A 903 5.30 -20.19 4.00
N LEU A 904 4.22 -20.32 3.25
CA LEU A 904 3.34 -21.50 3.23
C LEU A 904 3.74 -22.37 2.04
N ALA A 905 4.46 -23.46 2.30
CA ALA A 905 5.05 -24.28 1.25
C ALA A 905 5.13 -25.77 1.62
N GLY A 906 5.30 -26.60 0.59
CA GLY A 906 5.54 -28.02 0.72
C GLY A 906 4.97 -28.83 -0.44
N THR A 907 4.92 -30.14 -0.27
CA THR A 907 4.31 -31.07 -1.22
C THR A 907 3.19 -31.82 -0.50
N PRO A 908 1.91 -31.48 -0.75
CA PRO A 908 0.80 -32.13 -0.06
C PRO A 908 0.82 -33.64 -0.27
N ALA A 909 0.79 -34.40 0.82
CA ALA A 909 0.90 -35.85 0.81
C ALA A 909 -0.35 -36.52 0.21
N ALA A 910 -0.20 -37.75 -0.25
CA ALA A 910 -1.34 -38.54 -0.74
C ALA A 910 -2.45 -38.64 0.33
N GLY A 911 -3.71 -38.45 -0.09
CA GLY A 911 -4.87 -38.46 0.82
C GLY A 911 -5.15 -37.12 1.52
N SER A 912 -4.37 -36.07 1.25
CA SER A 912 -4.58 -34.74 1.83
C SER A 912 -5.46 -33.81 0.98
N GLY A 913 -6.20 -34.32 -0.02
CA GLY A 913 -7.14 -33.50 -0.79
C GLY A 913 -8.23 -32.90 0.11
N GLY A 914 -8.47 -31.59 0.01
CA GLY A 914 -9.46 -30.92 0.87
C GLY A 914 -9.35 -29.39 0.86
N SER A 915 -10.22 -28.76 1.66
CA SER A 915 -10.16 -27.34 1.99
C SER A 915 -9.69 -27.15 3.43
N TYR A 916 -8.66 -26.34 3.61
CA TYR A 916 -7.99 -26.11 4.88
C TYR A 916 -8.15 -24.64 5.29
N PRO A 917 -9.12 -24.31 6.15
CA PRO A 917 -9.24 -22.97 6.71
C PRO A 917 -8.12 -22.76 7.74
N LEU A 918 -7.29 -21.76 7.49
CA LEU A 918 -6.22 -21.32 8.37
C LEU A 918 -6.56 -19.93 8.89
N THR A 919 -6.29 -19.67 10.16
CA THR A 919 -6.31 -18.31 10.72
C THR A 919 -4.88 -17.84 10.88
N ILE A 920 -4.50 -16.88 10.05
CA ILE A 920 -3.20 -16.21 10.08
C ILE A 920 -3.30 -15.06 11.08
N THR A 921 -2.35 -14.98 12.00
CA THR A 921 -2.22 -13.89 12.97
C THR A 921 -0.89 -13.20 12.75
N ALA A 922 -0.93 -11.89 12.52
CA ALA A 922 0.24 -11.01 12.52
C ALA A 922 0.25 -10.22 13.84
N GLY A 923 1.36 -10.20 14.56
CA GLY A 923 1.47 -9.51 15.84
C GLY A 923 2.82 -8.83 16.03
N ASN A 924 2.81 -7.60 16.55
CA ASN A 924 4.01 -6.90 17.04
C ASN A 924 3.69 -6.14 18.35
N ALA A 925 4.64 -5.37 18.87
CA ALA A 925 4.46 -4.60 20.09
C ALA A 925 3.34 -3.54 20.03
N SER A 926 2.94 -3.14 18.81
CA SER A 926 1.93 -2.11 18.54
C SER A 926 0.51 -2.69 18.37
N GLY A 927 0.36 -4.01 18.24
CA GLY A 927 -0.95 -4.66 18.13
C GLY A 927 -0.92 -6.01 17.40
N SER A 928 -2.10 -6.53 17.08
CA SER A 928 -2.26 -7.76 16.32
C SER A 928 -3.51 -7.74 15.45
N VAL A 929 -3.41 -8.37 14.27
CA VAL A 929 -4.51 -8.55 13.31
C VAL A 929 -4.59 -10.01 12.84
N THR A 930 -5.78 -10.46 12.49
CA THR A 930 -6.02 -11.81 11.97
C THR A 930 -6.68 -11.80 10.60
N GLN A 931 -6.31 -12.74 9.73
CA GLN A 931 -6.95 -13.00 8.44
C GLN A 931 -7.26 -14.50 8.32
N ASN A 932 -8.42 -14.85 7.79
CA ASN A 932 -8.71 -16.22 7.41
C ASN A 932 -8.16 -16.49 6.01
N LEU A 933 -7.24 -17.45 5.89
CA LEU A 933 -6.69 -17.94 4.64
C LEU A 933 -7.24 -19.33 4.33
N THR A 934 -7.80 -19.55 3.15
CA THR A 934 -8.27 -20.88 2.73
C THR A 934 -7.26 -21.52 1.77
N LEU A 935 -6.59 -22.59 2.20
CA LEU A 935 -5.75 -23.41 1.34
C LEU A 935 -6.58 -24.55 0.73
N THR A 936 -6.73 -24.56 -0.58
CA THR A 936 -7.41 -25.64 -1.32
C THR A 936 -6.40 -26.60 -1.90
N VAL A 937 -6.46 -27.88 -1.52
CA VAL A 937 -5.59 -28.94 -2.04
C VAL A 937 -6.39 -29.85 -2.97
N ALA A 938 -6.11 -29.75 -4.26
CA ALA A 938 -6.68 -30.61 -5.28
C ALA A 938 -6.02 -32.01 -5.24
N GLN A 939 -6.82 -33.07 -5.32
CA GLN A 939 -6.35 -34.45 -5.37
C GLN A 939 -7.00 -35.19 -6.52
N GLN A 940 -6.19 -35.81 -7.38
CA GLN A 940 -6.69 -36.64 -8.47
C GLN A 940 -7.57 -37.79 -7.96
N PRO A 941 -8.63 -38.16 -8.70
CA PRO A 941 -9.51 -39.22 -8.31
C PRO A 941 -8.84 -40.59 -8.34
N ALA A 942 -9.30 -41.52 -7.51
CA ALA A 942 -9.02 -42.95 -7.66
C ALA A 942 -10.24 -43.78 -7.28
N VAL A 943 -10.57 -44.81 -8.06
CA VAL A 943 -11.63 -45.76 -7.72
C VAL A 943 -11.12 -46.73 -6.64
N THR A 944 -11.82 -46.81 -5.51
CA THR A 944 -11.40 -47.56 -4.32
C THR A 944 -12.31 -48.73 -3.96
N SER A 945 -13.46 -48.87 -4.62
CA SER A 945 -14.34 -50.04 -4.46
C SER A 945 -13.67 -51.33 -4.92
N ALA A 946 -14.20 -52.48 -4.50
CA ALA A 946 -13.73 -53.77 -4.99
C ALA A 946 -13.81 -53.88 -6.52
N ALA A 947 -12.87 -54.60 -7.13
CA ALA A 947 -12.83 -54.79 -8.58
C ALA A 947 -13.88 -55.79 -9.11
N THR A 948 -14.70 -56.37 -8.24
CA THR A 948 -15.70 -57.39 -8.59
C THR A 948 -17.03 -57.14 -7.88
N ALA A 949 -18.12 -57.18 -8.64
CA ALA A 949 -19.49 -57.07 -8.12
C ALA A 949 -20.29 -58.31 -8.49
N ALA A 950 -20.80 -59.05 -7.51
CA ALA A 950 -21.50 -60.31 -7.73
C ALA A 950 -23.02 -60.14 -7.67
N PHE A 951 -23.70 -60.66 -8.69
CA PHE A 951 -25.16 -60.70 -8.76
C PHE A 951 -25.64 -62.10 -9.16
N THR A 952 -26.92 -62.36 -8.97
CA THR A 952 -27.58 -63.61 -9.36
C THR A 952 -28.83 -63.26 -10.16
N THR A 953 -29.06 -63.95 -11.28
CA THR A 953 -30.24 -63.70 -12.12
C THR A 953 -31.53 -63.82 -11.31
N GLY A 954 -32.50 -62.95 -11.56
CA GLY A 954 -33.81 -62.95 -10.88
C GLY A 954 -33.78 -62.52 -9.41
N THR A 955 -32.62 -62.15 -8.86
CA THR A 955 -32.48 -61.62 -7.50
C THR A 955 -31.99 -60.17 -7.54
N ALA A 956 -32.66 -59.26 -6.83
CA ALA A 956 -32.21 -57.89 -6.72
C ALA A 956 -30.90 -57.80 -5.93
N GLY A 957 -29.94 -57.01 -6.42
CA GLY A 957 -28.67 -56.75 -5.75
C GLY A 957 -28.24 -55.29 -5.85
N THR A 958 -27.23 -54.94 -5.06
CA THR A 958 -26.58 -53.62 -5.11
C THR A 958 -25.08 -53.75 -4.86
N PHE A 959 -24.30 -52.87 -5.49
CA PHE A 959 -22.87 -52.73 -5.29
C PHE A 959 -22.52 -51.24 -5.25
N ALA A 960 -21.86 -50.81 -4.17
CA ALA A 960 -21.40 -49.44 -4.02
C ALA A 960 -20.02 -49.27 -4.68
N VAL A 961 -19.94 -48.31 -5.59
CA VAL A 961 -18.69 -47.78 -6.13
C VAL A 961 -18.26 -46.63 -5.24
N THR A 962 -17.05 -46.71 -4.72
CA THR A 962 -16.44 -45.68 -3.89
C THR A 962 -15.19 -45.17 -4.58
N THR A 963 -14.92 -43.88 -4.42
CA THR A 963 -13.72 -43.24 -4.94
C THR A 963 -13.06 -42.37 -3.87
N SER A 964 -11.84 -41.93 -4.14
CA SER A 964 -11.14 -40.88 -3.43
C SER A 964 -10.86 -39.72 -4.40
N GLY A 965 -10.44 -38.57 -3.88
CA GLY A 965 -10.13 -37.37 -4.67
C GLY A 965 -10.83 -36.12 -4.13
N TYR A 966 -10.27 -34.96 -4.42
CA TYR A 966 -10.85 -33.67 -4.05
C TYR A 966 -10.66 -32.63 -5.18
N PRO A 967 -11.70 -31.89 -5.60
CA PRO A 967 -13.10 -32.03 -5.20
C PRO A 967 -13.67 -33.43 -5.45
N ALA A 968 -14.79 -33.78 -4.82
CA ALA A 968 -15.40 -35.09 -5.00
C ALA A 968 -15.61 -35.38 -6.51
N PRO A 969 -15.17 -36.55 -7.02
CA PRO A 969 -15.21 -36.82 -8.44
C PRO A 969 -16.63 -37.15 -8.92
N ALA A 970 -16.95 -36.70 -10.12
CA ALA A 970 -18.11 -37.18 -10.86
C ALA A 970 -17.79 -38.55 -11.46
N LEU A 971 -18.78 -39.46 -11.46
CA LEU A 971 -18.61 -40.84 -11.91
C LEU A 971 -19.37 -41.11 -13.19
N THR A 972 -18.70 -41.73 -14.16
CA THR A 972 -19.34 -42.26 -15.36
C THR A 972 -19.05 -43.74 -15.52
N GLU A 973 -20.03 -44.48 -16.03
CA GLU A 973 -19.91 -45.89 -16.37
C GLU A 973 -19.87 -46.06 -17.88
N SER A 974 -19.02 -46.96 -18.35
CA SER A 974 -18.94 -47.34 -19.76
C SER A 974 -18.67 -48.85 -19.89
N GLY A 975 -19.36 -49.48 -20.83
CA GLY A 975 -19.40 -50.93 -20.98
C GLY A 975 -20.83 -51.42 -21.14
N THR A 976 -21.00 -52.72 -21.31
CA THR A 976 -22.34 -53.32 -21.39
C THR A 976 -22.71 -53.85 -20.02
N LEU A 977 -23.67 -53.22 -19.34
CA LEU A 977 -24.25 -53.80 -18.13
C LEU A 977 -25.19 -54.98 -18.48
N PRO A 978 -25.29 -56.01 -17.62
CA PRO A 978 -26.34 -57.02 -17.73
C PRO A 978 -27.72 -56.37 -17.79
N SER A 979 -28.61 -56.85 -18.65
CA SER A 979 -29.97 -56.32 -18.69
C SER A 979 -30.65 -56.49 -17.33
N GLY A 980 -31.25 -55.40 -16.83
CA GLY A 980 -31.84 -55.33 -15.49
C GLY A 980 -30.93 -54.75 -14.40
N LEU A 981 -29.67 -54.42 -14.70
CA LEU A 981 -28.79 -53.59 -13.87
C LEU A 981 -28.64 -52.17 -14.44
N SER A 982 -28.40 -51.19 -13.58
CA SER A 982 -28.06 -49.81 -13.94
C SER A 982 -27.00 -49.22 -13.01
N PHE A 983 -26.28 -48.22 -13.51
CA PHE A 983 -25.35 -47.39 -12.73
C PHE A 983 -25.98 -46.02 -12.44
N LYS A 984 -25.76 -45.51 -11.24
CA LYS A 984 -26.12 -44.15 -10.82
C LYS A 984 -24.96 -43.49 -10.09
N ASP A 985 -24.53 -42.32 -10.56
CA ASP A 985 -23.67 -41.42 -9.79
C ASP A 985 -24.49 -40.73 -8.69
N ASN A 986 -23.98 -40.72 -7.45
CA ASN A 986 -24.64 -40.09 -6.32
C ASN A 986 -24.21 -38.62 -6.13
N GLY A 987 -23.20 -38.15 -6.88
CA GLY A 987 -22.73 -36.75 -6.85
C GLY A 987 -21.83 -36.40 -5.67
N ASP A 988 -21.44 -37.39 -4.87
CA ASP A 988 -20.60 -37.25 -3.67
C ASP A 988 -19.29 -38.05 -3.76
N GLY A 989 -18.88 -38.43 -4.97
CA GLY A 989 -17.75 -39.34 -5.20
C GLY A 989 -18.11 -40.82 -5.04
N THR A 990 -19.38 -41.15 -4.79
CA THR A 990 -19.87 -42.53 -4.80
C THR A 990 -20.85 -42.78 -5.94
N GLY A 991 -20.93 -44.03 -6.36
CA GLY A 991 -21.87 -44.49 -7.37
C GLY A 991 -22.50 -45.81 -6.96
N THR A 992 -23.62 -46.17 -7.56
CA THR A 992 -24.37 -47.37 -7.21
C THR A 992 -24.67 -48.19 -8.46
N LEU A 993 -24.19 -49.43 -8.50
CA LEU A 993 -24.66 -50.45 -9.43
C LEU A 993 -25.80 -51.23 -8.75
N ALA A 994 -27.01 -51.20 -9.30
CA ALA A 994 -28.15 -51.89 -8.69
C ALA A 994 -29.13 -52.44 -9.73
N GLY A 995 -29.92 -53.40 -9.31
CA GLY A 995 -31.02 -53.95 -10.11
C GLY A 995 -31.18 -55.46 -9.95
N THR A 996 -31.99 -56.05 -10.83
CA THR A 996 -32.24 -57.50 -10.87
C THR A 996 -31.81 -58.02 -12.24
N PRO A 997 -30.67 -58.72 -12.36
CA PRO A 997 -30.22 -59.24 -13.65
C PRO A 997 -31.26 -60.18 -14.25
N ALA A 998 -31.62 -59.97 -15.52
CA ALA A 998 -32.61 -60.77 -16.21
C ALA A 998 -32.11 -62.21 -16.47
N ALA A 999 -33.03 -63.14 -16.70
CA ALA A 999 -32.67 -64.49 -17.13
C ALA A 999 -31.86 -64.46 -18.44
N GLY A 1000 -30.85 -65.33 -18.56
CA GLY A 1000 -29.97 -65.38 -19.74
C GLY A 1000 -28.79 -64.41 -19.72
N THR A 1001 -28.61 -63.63 -18.63
CA THR A 1001 -27.49 -62.69 -18.46
C THR A 1001 -26.35 -63.25 -17.60
N ALA A 1002 -26.28 -64.57 -17.41
CA ALA A 1002 -25.18 -65.16 -16.63
C ALA A 1002 -23.85 -65.02 -17.38
N GLY A 1003 -22.81 -64.54 -16.70
CA GLY A 1003 -21.53 -64.22 -17.31
C GLY A 1003 -20.74 -63.14 -16.56
N GLY A 1004 -19.55 -62.83 -17.06
CA GLY A 1004 -18.73 -61.71 -16.59
C GLY A 1004 -18.88 -60.52 -17.53
N TYR A 1005 -19.08 -59.34 -16.96
CA TYR A 1005 -19.27 -58.07 -17.66
C TYR A 1005 -18.21 -57.08 -17.19
N PRO A 1006 -17.16 -56.85 -17.98
CA PRO A 1006 -16.17 -55.82 -17.65
C PRO A 1006 -16.78 -54.45 -17.88
N VAL A 1007 -17.14 -53.74 -16.82
CA VAL A 1007 -17.57 -52.34 -16.89
C VAL A 1007 -16.45 -51.43 -16.39
N THR A 1008 -16.25 -50.30 -17.06
CA THR A 1008 -15.24 -49.31 -16.69
C THR A 1008 -15.93 -48.17 -15.98
N ILE A 1009 -15.53 -47.90 -14.73
CA ILE A 1009 -15.91 -46.70 -14.02
C ILE A 1009 -14.81 -45.66 -14.19
N THR A 1010 -15.18 -44.48 -14.67
CA THR A 1010 -14.29 -43.32 -14.73
C THR A 1010 -14.70 -42.31 -13.68
N ALA A 1011 -13.77 -41.96 -12.80
CA ALA A 1011 -13.91 -40.91 -11.80
C ALA A 1011 -13.12 -39.68 -12.26
N ALA A 1012 -13.76 -38.52 -12.34
CA ALA A 1012 -13.13 -37.29 -12.81
C ALA A 1012 -13.46 -36.09 -11.92
N ASN A 1013 -12.47 -35.26 -11.63
CA ASN A 1013 -12.64 -33.95 -11.00
C ASN A 1013 -11.70 -32.91 -11.67
N GLY A 1014 -11.68 -31.68 -11.17
CA GLY A 1014 -10.82 -30.62 -11.70
C GLY A 1014 -9.32 -30.88 -11.60
N ALA A 1015 -8.88 -31.88 -10.83
CA ALA A 1015 -7.47 -32.26 -10.67
C ALA A 1015 -7.03 -33.32 -11.69
N GLY A 1016 -7.97 -34.07 -12.29
CA GLY A 1016 -7.69 -35.14 -13.26
C GLY A 1016 -8.76 -36.22 -13.28
N SER A 1017 -8.46 -37.35 -13.93
CA SER A 1017 -9.36 -38.50 -14.01
C SER A 1017 -8.62 -39.82 -13.81
N SER A 1018 -9.34 -40.81 -13.30
CA SER A 1018 -8.87 -42.20 -13.16
C SER A 1018 -9.99 -43.15 -13.55
N SER A 1019 -9.64 -44.23 -14.23
CA SER A 1019 -10.59 -45.26 -14.62
C SER A 1019 -10.16 -46.61 -14.06
N ALA A 1020 -11.12 -47.36 -13.53
CA ALA A 1020 -10.91 -48.73 -13.08
C ALA A 1020 -12.01 -49.65 -13.61
N GLN A 1021 -11.64 -50.89 -13.89
CA GLN A 1021 -12.60 -51.89 -14.33
C GLN A 1021 -13.24 -52.59 -13.12
N VAL A 1022 -14.57 -52.59 -13.06
CA VAL A 1022 -15.35 -53.43 -12.15
C VAL A 1022 -15.89 -54.60 -12.95
N ASN A 1023 -15.49 -55.81 -12.62
CA ASN A 1023 -16.01 -57.01 -13.25
C ASN A 1023 -17.34 -57.42 -12.59
N VAL A 1024 -18.45 -57.16 -13.26
CA VAL A 1024 -19.78 -57.57 -12.80
C VAL A 1024 -19.99 -59.03 -13.16
N THR A 1025 -20.06 -59.90 -12.16
CA THR A 1025 -20.27 -61.34 -12.36
C THR A 1025 -21.71 -61.69 -12.03
N VAL A 1026 -22.47 -62.15 -13.02
CA VAL A 1026 -23.84 -62.63 -12.85
C VAL A 1026 -23.84 -64.16 -12.87
N THR A 1027 -24.33 -64.75 -11.79
CA THR A 1027 -24.49 -66.21 -11.65
C THR A 1027 -25.91 -66.63 -12.05
N GLN A 1028 -26.02 -67.73 -12.79
CA GLN A 1028 -27.32 -68.28 -13.18
C GLN A 1028 -28.02 -68.87 -11.95
N SER A 1029 -29.22 -68.39 -11.67
CA SER A 1029 -30.12 -68.99 -10.69
C SER A 1029 -30.77 -70.25 -11.26
N THR A 1030 -30.91 -71.31 -10.46
CA THR A 1030 -31.55 -72.57 -10.86
C THR A 1030 -32.67 -72.93 -9.90
N GLY A 1031 -33.84 -73.30 -10.45
CA GLY A 1031 -35.00 -73.73 -9.66
C GLY A 1031 -34.69 -74.97 -8.81
N PRO A 1032 -35.40 -75.16 -7.69
CA PRO A 1032 -35.14 -76.29 -6.82
C PRO A 1032 -35.68 -77.59 -7.43
N ALA A 1033 -35.06 -78.73 -7.13
CA ALA A 1033 -35.56 -80.07 -7.48
C ALA A 1033 -35.28 -81.06 -6.35
N VAL A 1034 -36.29 -81.83 -5.91
CA VAL A 1034 -36.11 -82.91 -4.92
C VAL A 1034 -35.58 -84.16 -5.64
N THR A 1035 -34.48 -84.72 -5.15
CA THR A 1035 -33.74 -85.83 -5.79
C THR A 1035 -33.66 -87.10 -4.96
N SER A 1036 -34.21 -87.12 -3.75
CA SER A 1036 -34.31 -88.34 -2.93
C SER A 1036 -35.30 -89.36 -3.52
N ALA A 1037 -35.23 -90.61 -3.03
CA ALA A 1037 -36.17 -91.66 -3.41
C ALA A 1037 -37.63 -91.33 -2.99
N SER A 1038 -38.60 -91.77 -3.78
CA SER A 1038 -40.04 -91.49 -3.57
C SER A 1038 -40.76 -92.53 -2.68
N ALA A 1039 -40.05 -93.50 -2.13
CA ALA A 1039 -40.58 -94.45 -1.16
C ALA A 1039 -39.49 -94.91 -0.20
N THR A 1040 -39.87 -95.20 1.05
CA THR A 1040 -38.99 -95.85 2.03
C THR A 1040 -39.81 -96.66 3.03
N THR A 1041 -39.19 -97.68 3.62
CA THR A 1041 -39.85 -98.55 4.61
C THR A 1041 -39.07 -98.51 5.91
N LEU A 1042 -39.76 -98.25 7.02
CA LEU A 1042 -39.25 -98.32 8.39
C LEU A 1042 -39.90 -99.51 9.11
N THR A 1043 -39.27 -99.99 10.17
CA THR A 1043 -39.82 -101.05 11.01
C THR A 1043 -40.20 -100.48 12.37
N ALA A 1044 -41.42 -100.74 12.84
CA ALA A 1044 -41.90 -100.31 14.14
C ALA A 1044 -41.01 -100.87 15.26
N GLY A 1045 -40.64 -100.02 16.22
CA GLY A 1045 -39.73 -100.34 17.32
C GLY A 1045 -38.23 -100.23 16.99
N THR A 1046 -37.86 -100.00 15.73
CA THR A 1046 -36.46 -99.86 15.30
C THR A 1046 -36.15 -98.41 14.92
N ALA A 1047 -35.06 -97.85 15.48
CA ALA A 1047 -34.59 -96.53 15.08
C ALA A 1047 -34.14 -96.55 13.60
N ALA A 1048 -34.60 -95.58 12.82
CA ALA A 1048 -34.27 -95.48 11.41
C ALA A 1048 -34.13 -94.03 10.95
N SER A 1049 -33.43 -93.84 9.84
CA SER A 1049 -33.23 -92.53 9.21
C SER A 1049 -33.35 -92.63 7.69
N PHE A 1050 -34.03 -91.66 7.08
CA PHE A 1050 -34.11 -91.50 5.63
C PHE A 1050 -33.69 -90.07 5.24
N SER A 1051 -32.77 -89.95 4.28
CA SER A 1051 -32.25 -88.66 3.82
C SER A 1051 -33.07 -88.14 2.63
N VAL A 1052 -33.51 -86.90 2.74
CA VAL A 1052 -34.11 -86.11 1.65
C VAL A 1052 -33.03 -85.21 1.06
N THR A 1053 -32.93 -85.12 -0.26
CA THR A 1053 -31.94 -84.28 -0.95
C THR A 1053 -32.64 -83.45 -2.02
N ALA A 1054 -32.17 -82.22 -2.22
CA ALA A 1054 -32.61 -81.32 -3.28
C ALA A 1054 -31.44 -80.52 -3.87
N THR A 1055 -31.54 -80.22 -5.16
CA THR A 1055 -30.60 -79.38 -5.91
C THR A 1055 -31.24 -78.03 -6.25
N GLY A 1056 -30.42 -77.01 -6.54
CA GLY A 1056 -30.87 -75.65 -6.92
C GLY A 1056 -29.91 -74.57 -6.40
N TYR A 1057 -29.96 -73.37 -7.00
CA TYR A 1057 -29.16 -72.22 -6.61
C TYR A 1057 -30.00 -70.92 -6.68
N PRO A 1058 -30.11 -70.13 -5.59
CA PRO A 1058 -29.58 -70.39 -4.24
C PRO A 1058 -30.06 -71.72 -3.64
N THR A 1059 -29.29 -72.28 -2.69
CA THR A 1059 -29.56 -73.59 -2.09
C THR A 1059 -30.99 -73.68 -1.56
N PRO A 1060 -31.78 -74.70 -1.92
CA PRO A 1060 -33.17 -74.79 -1.48
C PRO A 1060 -33.31 -75.15 0.00
N SER A 1061 -34.32 -74.56 0.65
CA SER A 1061 -34.86 -75.02 1.92
C SER A 1061 -35.82 -76.21 1.70
N LEU A 1062 -35.96 -77.09 2.69
CA LEU A 1062 -36.75 -78.31 2.60
C LEU A 1062 -37.84 -78.40 3.66
N LYS A 1063 -39.00 -78.93 3.29
CA LYS A 1063 -40.13 -79.18 4.20
C LYS A 1063 -40.81 -80.51 3.87
N ALA A 1064 -41.28 -81.24 4.88
CA ALA A 1064 -42.18 -82.38 4.72
C ALA A 1064 -43.58 -82.01 5.23
N ALA A 1065 -44.63 -82.36 4.47
CA ALA A 1065 -46.04 -82.16 4.83
C ALA A 1065 -46.81 -83.49 4.75
N GLY A 1066 -47.68 -83.74 5.73
CA GLY A 1066 -48.37 -85.01 5.93
C GLY A 1066 -48.22 -85.50 7.37
N ALA A 1067 -49.07 -86.43 7.80
CA ALA A 1067 -48.94 -87.04 9.12
C ALA A 1067 -47.72 -87.97 9.13
N LEU A 1068 -46.76 -87.71 10.02
CA LEU A 1068 -45.64 -88.62 10.25
C LEU A 1068 -46.06 -89.76 11.20
N PRO A 1069 -45.46 -90.96 11.07
CA PRO A 1069 -45.62 -91.99 12.10
C PRO A 1069 -45.22 -91.44 13.46
N ALA A 1070 -45.98 -91.82 14.50
CA ALA A 1070 -45.63 -91.45 15.87
C ALA A 1070 -44.19 -91.91 16.19
N GLY A 1071 -43.35 -90.99 16.68
CA GLY A 1071 -41.93 -91.25 16.96
C GLY A 1071 -40.96 -90.94 15.81
N VAL A 1072 -41.44 -90.45 14.65
CA VAL A 1072 -40.63 -89.97 13.51
C VAL A 1072 -40.79 -88.45 13.34
N SER A 1073 -39.69 -87.75 13.04
CA SER A 1073 -39.66 -86.30 12.80
C SER A 1073 -38.89 -85.94 11.52
N PHE A 1074 -39.18 -84.80 10.92
CA PHE A 1074 -38.45 -84.25 9.78
C PHE A 1074 -37.63 -83.01 10.19
N LYS A 1075 -36.38 -82.93 9.74
CA LYS A 1075 -35.49 -81.78 9.93
C LYS A 1075 -34.86 -81.34 8.60
N ASP A 1076 -34.90 -80.05 8.30
CA ASP A 1076 -34.07 -79.45 7.24
C ASP A 1076 -32.67 -79.14 7.77
N ASN A 1077 -31.63 -79.48 6.99
CA ASN A 1077 -30.23 -79.24 7.35
C ASN A 1077 -29.67 -77.95 6.74
N GLY A 1078 -30.46 -77.20 5.95
CA GLY A 1078 -30.08 -75.88 5.43
C GLY A 1078 -29.05 -75.88 4.31
N ASN A 1079 -28.71 -77.06 3.79
CA ASN A 1079 -27.69 -77.27 2.75
C ASN A 1079 -28.25 -78.03 1.53
N GLY A 1080 -29.57 -77.97 1.32
CA GLY A 1080 -30.26 -78.76 0.30
C GLY A 1080 -30.48 -80.22 0.71
N THR A 1081 -30.28 -80.57 1.97
CA THR A 1081 -30.61 -81.90 2.51
C THR A 1081 -31.52 -81.80 3.73
N GLY A 1082 -32.37 -82.81 3.94
CA GLY A 1082 -33.22 -82.96 5.11
C GLY A 1082 -33.23 -84.41 5.58
N SER A 1083 -33.74 -84.69 6.76
CA SER A 1083 -33.72 -86.03 7.34
C SER A 1083 -35.03 -86.36 8.06
N LEU A 1084 -35.65 -87.48 7.67
CA LEU A 1084 -36.69 -88.16 8.43
C LEU A 1084 -36.00 -89.10 9.43
N THR A 1085 -36.16 -88.87 10.73
CA THR A 1085 -35.44 -89.63 11.76
C THR A 1085 -36.32 -89.95 12.95
N GLY A 1086 -36.06 -91.08 13.60
CA GLY A 1086 -36.72 -91.50 14.84
C GLY A 1086 -36.97 -92.99 14.91
N THR A 1087 -37.72 -93.41 15.93
CA THR A 1087 -38.15 -94.80 16.13
C THR A 1087 -39.67 -94.85 15.99
N PRO A 1088 -40.23 -95.41 14.91
CA PRO A 1088 -41.67 -95.54 14.77
C PRO A 1088 -42.24 -96.33 15.95
N ALA A 1089 -43.25 -95.80 16.62
CA ALA A 1089 -43.82 -96.39 17.81
C ALA A 1089 -44.55 -97.71 17.52
N ALA A 1090 -44.71 -98.56 18.55
CA ALA A 1090 -45.58 -99.72 18.44
C ALA A 1090 -47.03 -99.27 18.07
N ASN A 1091 -47.71 -100.03 17.20
CA ASN A 1091 -49.03 -99.71 16.63
C ASN A 1091 -49.07 -98.57 15.60
N SER A 1092 -47.92 -98.10 15.11
CA SER A 1092 -47.87 -97.13 14.00
C SER A 1092 -47.73 -97.79 12.61
N GLY A 1093 -47.97 -99.11 12.48
CA GLY A 1093 -47.85 -99.81 11.20
C GLY A 1093 -48.84 -99.28 10.15
N GLY A 1094 -48.37 -99.01 8.94
CA GLY A 1094 -49.19 -98.45 7.86
C GLY A 1094 -48.40 -97.68 6.80
N VAL A 1095 -49.08 -97.14 5.81
CA VAL A 1095 -48.49 -96.29 4.76
C VAL A 1095 -48.83 -94.82 5.04
N TYR A 1096 -47.80 -93.98 5.14
CA TYR A 1096 -47.89 -92.55 5.42
C TYR A 1096 -47.51 -91.77 4.16
N PRO A 1097 -48.48 -91.16 3.46
CA PRO A 1097 -48.18 -90.30 2.31
C PRO A 1097 -47.64 -88.95 2.81
N LEU A 1098 -46.41 -88.64 2.43
CA LEU A 1098 -45.76 -87.36 2.71
C LEU A 1098 -45.54 -86.59 1.40
N THR A 1099 -45.55 -85.27 1.47
CA THR A 1099 -45.13 -84.38 0.39
C THR A 1099 -43.87 -83.63 0.83
N LEU A 1100 -42.78 -83.84 0.11
CA LEU A 1100 -41.53 -83.11 0.28
C LEU A 1100 -41.56 -81.87 -0.61
N THR A 1101 -41.26 -80.70 -0.07
CA THR A 1101 -41.18 -79.43 -0.80
C THR A 1101 -39.77 -78.85 -0.67
N ALA A 1102 -39.11 -78.60 -1.80
CA ALA A 1102 -37.88 -77.81 -1.88
C ALA A 1102 -38.20 -76.40 -2.39
N THR A 1103 -37.68 -75.35 -1.76
CA THR A 1103 -37.98 -73.96 -2.14
C THR A 1103 -36.72 -73.08 -2.11
N ASN A 1104 -36.52 -72.31 -3.17
CA ASN A 1104 -35.52 -71.23 -3.24
C ASN A 1104 -36.16 -69.98 -3.90
N PRO A 1105 -35.45 -68.83 -4.00
CA PRO A 1105 -36.02 -67.61 -4.60
C PRO A 1105 -36.47 -67.74 -6.07
N VAL A 1106 -36.04 -68.79 -6.78
CA VAL A 1106 -36.41 -69.06 -8.18
C VAL A 1106 -37.73 -69.82 -8.29
N GLY A 1107 -38.12 -70.57 -7.26
CA GLY A 1107 -39.38 -71.32 -7.26
C GLY A 1107 -39.44 -72.42 -6.19
N ALA A 1108 -40.41 -73.33 -6.35
CA ALA A 1108 -40.60 -74.48 -5.48
C ALA A 1108 -40.82 -75.76 -6.29
N ALA A 1109 -40.31 -76.90 -5.80
CA ALA A 1109 -40.56 -78.22 -6.34
C ALA A 1109 -41.10 -79.14 -5.26
N THR A 1110 -42.01 -80.05 -5.64
CA THR A 1110 -42.64 -81.00 -4.72
C THR A 1110 -42.44 -82.44 -5.19
N GLN A 1111 -42.31 -83.37 -4.24
CA GLN A 1111 -42.23 -84.81 -4.50
C GLN A 1111 -43.07 -85.56 -3.46
N ALA A 1112 -43.92 -86.48 -3.89
CA ALA A 1112 -44.61 -87.40 -2.98
C ALA A 1112 -43.66 -88.51 -2.49
N LEU A 1113 -43.67 -88.77 -1.20
CA LEU A 1113 -42.92 -89.83 -0.53
C LEU A 1113 -43.89 -90.80 0.14
N ALA A 1114 -43.89 -92.06 -0.28
CA ALA A 1114 -44.60 -93.14 0.40
C ALA A 1114 -43.74 -93.71 1.53
N LEU A 1115 -44.02 -93.33 2.77
CA LEU A 1115 -43.35 -93.84 3.96
C LEU A 1115 -44.13 -95.02 4.55
N THR A 1116 -43.65 -96.24 4.35
CA THR A 1116 -44.27 -97.44 4.92
C THR A 1116 -43.65 -97.77 6.28
N VAL A 1117 -44.47 -98.12 7.27
CA VAL A 1117 -44.03 -98.67 8.55
C VAL A 1117 -44.51 -100.10 8.67
N ASP A 1118 -43.57 -101.05 8.65
CA ASP A 1118 -43.83 -102.47 8.88
C ASP A 1118 -43.91 -102.75 10.39
N GLN A 1119 -44.95 -103.49 10.79
CA GLN A 1119 -45.22 -103.89 12.16
C GLN A 1119 -45.50 -105.39 12.23
N ALA A 1120 -44.70 -106.11 13.03
CA ALA A 1120 -44.85 -107.54 13.26
C ALA A 1120 -46.25 -107.89 13.82
N PRO A 1121 -46.79 -109.06 13.47
CA PRO A 1121 -48.14 -109.43 13.87
C PRO A 1121 -48.24 -109.93 15.31
N ALA A 1122 -49.39 -109.70 15.96
CA ALA A 1122 -49.71 -110.21 17.30
C ALA A 1122 -51.14 -110.80 17.33
N ILE A 1123 -51.37 -111.94 17.99
CA ILE A 1123 -52.71 -112.53 18.15
C ILE A 1123 -53.38 -111.93 19.39
N THR A 1124 -54.58 -111.37 19.23
CA THR A 1124 -55.30 -110.61 20.27
C THR A 1124 -56.56 -111.31 20.79
N SER A 1125 -57.05 -112.33 20.09
CA SER A 1125 -58.14 -113.17 20.59
C SER A 1125 -57.70 -114.02 21.80
N LYS A 1126 -58.65 -114.44 22.64
CA LYS A 1126 -58.38 -115.35 23.76
C LYS A 1126 -57.87 -116.71 23.27
N SER A 1127 -57.06 -117.37 24.10
CA SER A 1127 -56.45 -118.68 23.84
C SER A 1127 -57.38 -119.87 24.16
N SER A 1128 -58.67 -119.64 24.37
CA SER A 1128 -59.63 -120.73 24.56
C SER A 1128 -61.06 -120.31 24.26
N ALA A 1129 -61.89 -121.27 23.90
CA ALA A 1129 -63.34 -121.10 23.77
C ALA A 1129 -64.08 -122.35 24.26
N THR A 1130 -65.37 -122.20 24.56
CA THR A 1130 -66.25 -123.31 24.97
C THR A 1130 -67.41 -123.42 23.98
N ALA A 1131 -67.72 -124.64 23.56
CA ALA A 1131 -68.79 -124.98 22.65
C ALA A 1131 -69.75 -125.98 23.33
N PHE A 1132 -71.05 -125.88 23.04
CA PHE A 1132 -72.10 -126.71 23.63
C PHE A 1132 -72.70 -127.66 22.59
N LEU A 1133 -73.02 -128.89 23.00
CA LEU A 1133 -73.53 -129.93 22.12
C LEU A 1133 -74.84 -129.48 21.41
N LEU A 1134 -74.96 -129.77 20.11
CA LEU A 1134 -76.10 -129.42 19.24
C LEU A 1134 -76.38 -127.92 19.03
N ILE A 1135 -75.52 -127.02 19.54
CA ILE A 1135 -75.59 -125.57 19.27
C ILE A 1135 -74.51 -125.20 18.25
N PRO A 1136 -74.83 -124.48 17.16
CA PRO A 1136 -73.82 -123.97 16.24
C PRO A 1136 -72.77 -123.13 16.98
N PHE A 1137 -71.50 -123.48 16.84
CA PHE A 1137 -70.37 -122.79 17.46
C PHE A 1137 -69.66 -121.91 16.43
N SER A 1138 -69.21 -120.73 16.87
CA SER A 1138 -68.33 -119.84 16.11
C SER A 1138 -67.41 -119.07 17.05
N TYR A 1139 -66.11 -119.05 16.73
CA TYR A 1139 -65.11 -118.26 17.44
C TYR A 1139 -64.14 -117.60 16.46
N THR A 1140 -63.98 -116.28 16.58
CA THR A 1140 -63.10 -115.50 15.71
C THR A 1140 -61.77 -115.22 16.41
N ILE A 1141 -60.69 -115.54 15.70
CA ILE A 1141 -59.32 -115.20 15.99
C ILE A 1141 -59.00 -113.86 15.34
N THR A 1142 -58.42 -112.95 16.10
CA THR A 1142 -58.05 -111.60 15.64
C THR A 1142 -56.56 -111.35 15.82
N THR A 1143 -55.94 -110.62 14.89
CA THR A 1143 -54.54 -110.19 14.97
C THR A 1143 -54.39 -108.68 14.76
N THR A 1144 -53.27 -108.12 15.23
CA THR A 1144 -52.76 -106.77 14.88
C THR A 1144 -51.48 -106.91 14.06
N GLY A 1145 -51.01 -105.83 13.42
CA GLY A 1145 -49.77 -105.77 12.63
C GLY A 1145 -50.01 -105.28 11.20
N PHE A 1146 -48.96 -104.82 10.52
CA PHE A 1146 -49.00 -104.34 9.13
C PHE A 1146 -47.74 -104.79 8.38
N PRO A 1147 -47.85 -105.44 7.21
CA PRO A 1147 -49.08 -105.89 6.56
C PRO A 1147 -49.86 -106.92 7.40
N SER A 1148 -51.17 -107.03 7.18
CA SER A 1148 -52.03 -107.98 7.90
C SER A 1148 -51.48 -109.41 7.81
N ALA A 1149 -51.50 -110.12 8.93
CA ALA A 1149 -51.02 -111.50 8.96
C ALA A 1149 -51.97 -112.48 8.27
N VAL A 1150 -51.40 -113.51 7.66
CA VAL A 1150 -52.11 -114.73 7.26
C VAL A 1150 -52.16 -115.67 8.45
N LEU A 1151 -53.35 -116.20 8.75
CA LEU A 1151 -53.56 -117.12 9.86
C LEU A 1151 -53.67 -118.58 9.41
N SER A 1152 -53.18 -119.50 10.23
CA SER A 1152 -53.33 -120.95 10.07
C SER A 1152 -53.39 -121.65 11.43
N GLU A 1153 -53.91 -122.87 11.44
CA GLU A 1153 -54.01 -123.74 12.60
C GLU A 1153 -53.23 -125.06 12.43
N SER A 1154 -52.78 -125.63 13.54
CA SER A 1154 -52.26 -127.01 13.60
C SER A 1154 -52.76 -127.72 14.87
N GLY A 1155 -53.12 -129.00 14.75
CA GLY A 1155 -53.73 -129.80 15.82
C GLY A 1155 -55.03 -130.48 15.37
N THR A 1156 -55.69 -131.21 16.26
CA THR A 1156 -56.91 -131.96 15.93
C THR A 1156 -58.15 -131.12 16.25
N LEU A 1157 -58.83 -130.63 15.21
CA LEU A 1157 -60.17 -130.04 15.36
C LEU A 1157 -61.19 -131.15 15.69
N PRO A 1158 -62.20 -130.88 16.54
CA PRO A 1158 -63.31 -131.80 16.71
C PRO A 1158 -63.99 -132.10 15.37
N ALA A 1159 -64.40 -133.34 15.16
CA ALA A 1159 -65.19 -133.71 13.98
C ALA A 1159 -66.46 -132.84 13.93
N GLY A 1160 -66.63 -132.09 12.84
CA GLY A 1160 -67.74 -131.15 12.65
C GLY A 1160 -67.37 -129.66 12.72
N LEU A 1161 -66.14 -129.30 13.12
CA LEU A 1161 -65.65 -127.90 13.08
C LEU A 1161 -64.60 -127.66 11.99
N LYS A 1162 -64.61 -126.44 11.43
CA LYS A 1162 -63.66 -125.98 10.41
C LYS A 1162 -62.99 -124.67 10.82
N PHE A 1163 -61.68 -124.58 10.63
CA PHE A 1163 -60.95 -123.32 10.64
C PHE A 1163 -60.99 -122.66 9.26
N THR A 1164 -61.35 -121.39 9.21
CA THR A 1164 -61.43 -120.62 7.98
C THR A 1164 -60.61 -119.34 8.14
N PRO A 1165 -59.44 -119.21 7.51
CA PRO A 1165 -58.66 -117.99 7.55
C PRO A 1165 -59.30 -116.89 6.68
N GLY A 1166 -59.29 -115.66 7.20
CA GLY A 1166 -59.71 -114.44 6.51
C GLY A 1166 -58.51 -113.64 5.99
N SER A 1167 -58.73 -112.81 4.98
CA SER A 1167 -57.69 -111.98 4.33
C SER A 1167 -57.31 -110.70 5.10
N ASN A 1168 -58.00 -110.41 6.20
CA ASN A 1168 -57.84 -109.18 6.98
C ASN A 1168 -57.11 -109.38 8.32
N GLY A 1169 -56.34 -110.47 8.48
CA GLY A 1169 -55.71 -110.78 9.77
C GLY A 1169 -56.65 -111.38 10.81
N THR A 1170 -57.75 -112.01 10.37
CA THR A 1170 -58.66 -112.77 11.25
C THR A 1170 -58.87 -114.19 10.72
N ALA A 1171 -59.33 -115.11 11.57
CA ALA A 1171 -59.75 -116.45 11.16
C ALA A 1171 -60.92 -116.91 12.05
N THR A 1172 -61.77 -117.81 11.58
CA THR A 1172 -62.93 -118.30 12.35
C THR A 1172 -62.91 -119.81 12.48
N ILE A 1173 -63.13 -120.33 13.69
CA ILE A 1173 -63.42 -121.74 13.96
C ILE A 1173 -64.93 -121.89 14.12
N SER A 1174 -65.60 -122.69 13.29
CA SER A 1174 -67.07 -122.82 13.32
C SER A 1174 -67.62 -124.17 12.84
N GLY A 1175 -68.81 -124.56 13.29
CA GLY A 1175 -69.54 -125.79 12.91
C GLY A 1175 -70.60 -126.23 13.93
N SER A 1176 -71.25 -127.40 13.76
CA SER A 1176 -72.47 -127.77 14.50
C SER A 1176 -72.54 -129.19 15.10
N GLU A 1177 -71.63 -130.11 14.75
CA GLU A 1177 -71.53 -131.43 15.42
C GLU A 1177 -70.28 -131.42 16.31
N LEU A 1178 -70.41 -131.87 17.57
CA LEU A 1178 -69.30 -131.85 18.54
C LEU A 1178 -69.16 -133.22 19.20
N ALA A 1179 -67.95 -133.79 19.12
CA ALA A 1179 -67.52 -134.80 20.07
C ALA A 1179 -67.13 -134.12 21.39
N LEU A 1180 -67.66 -134.58 22.52
CA LEU A 1180 -67.34 -134.02 23.83
C LEU A 1180 -65.85 -134.21 24.16
N GLY A 1181 -65.19 -133.17 24.68
CA GLY A 1181 -63.77 -133.22 25.02
C GLY A 1181 -63.07 -131.86 24.97
N ALA A 1182 -61.80 -131.84 25.37
CA ALA A 1182 -60.91 -130.68 25.21
C ALA A 1182 -59.99 -130.92 24.01
N PHE A 1183 -59.94 -129.95 23.09
CA PHE A 1183 -59.18 -130.01 21.85
C PHE A 1183 -58.14 -128.90 21.82
N HIS A 1184 -56.89 -129.27 21.56
CA HIS A 1184 -55.77 -128.33 21.58
C HIS A 1184 -55.29 -128.06 20.15
N LEU A 1185 -55.24 -126.78 19.79
CA LEU A 1185 -54.77 -126.25 18.53
C LEU A 1185 -53.62 -125.28 18.79
N THR A 1186 -52.79 -125.04 17.78
CA THR A 1186 -51.86 -123.91 17.74
C THR A 1186 -52.25 -123.01 16.58
N ILE A 1187 -52.41 -121.74 16.87
CA ILE A 1187 -52.78 -120.71 15.90
C ILE A 1187 -51.52 -119.94 15.53
N THR A 1188 -51.19 -119.86 14.24
CA THR A 1188 -50.04 -119.13 13.73
C THR A 1188 -50.52 -117.92 12.93
N ALA A 1189 -49.93 -116.75 13.17
CA ALA A 1189 -50.15 -115.53 12.38
C ALA A 1189 -48.82 -115.07 11.79
N LYS A 1190 -48.74 -115.00 10.45
CA LYS A 1190 -47.52 -114.68 9.70
C LYS A 1190 -47.72 -113.52 8.72
N SER A 1191 -46.86 -112.52 8.75
CA SER A 1191 -46.77 -111.44 7.75
C SER A 1191 -45.32 -111.22 7.29
N ALA A 1192 -45.12 -110.32 6.33
CA ALA A 1192 -43.78 -109.93 5.88
C ALA A 1192 -42.94 -109.30 7.02
N ALA A 1193 -43.59 -108.74 8.03
CA ALA A 1193 -42.95 -108.11 9.17
C ALA A 1193 -42.62 -109.08 10.32
N GLY A 1194 -43.09 -110.34 10.30
CA GLY A 1194 -42.80 -111.33 11.35
C GLY A 1194 -43.82 -112.48 11.46
N THR A 1195 -43.60 -113.40 12.40
CA THR A 1195 -44.51 -114.53 12.69
C THR A 1195 -44.71 -114.68 14.20
N VAL A 1196 -45.93 -114.95 14.64
CA VAL A 1196 -46.29 -115.24 16.04
C VAL A 1196 -47.18 -116.48 16.12
N THR A 1197 -47.09 -117.25 17.20
CA THR A 1197 -47.94 -118.41 17.46
C THR A 1197 -48.62 -118.31 18.83
N GLN A 1198 -49.83 -118.85 18.97
CA GLN A 1198 -50.58 -118.91 20.23
C GLN A 1198 -51.24 -120.29 20.36
N PRO A 1199 -51.07 -121.02 21.49
CA PRO A 1199 -51.85 -122.21 21.76
C PRO A 1199 -53.32 -121.84 22.01
N PHE A 1200 -54.25 -122.63 21.49
CA PHE A 1200 -55.70 -122.44 21.61
C PHE A 1200 -56.39 -123.72 22.07
N THR A 1201 -57.21 -123.64 23.11
CA THR A 1201 -57.97 -124.80 23.62
C THR A 1201 -59.47 -124.63 23.42
N LEU A 1202 -60.11 -125.56 22.75
CA LEU A 1202 -61.56 -125.62 22.59
C LEU A 1202 -62.16 -126.68 23.50
N TYR A 1203 -63.05 -126.28 24.41
CA TYR A 1203 -63.80 -127.19 25.27
C TYR A 1203 -65.18 -127.46 24.67
N ALA A 1204 -65.51 -128.71 24.37
CA ALA A 1204 -66.86 -129.12 23.97
C ALA A 1204 -67.56 -129.81 25.14
N THR A 1205 -68.63 -129.20 25.67
CA THR A 1205 -69.39 -129.67 26.84
C THR A 1205 -70.87 -129.90 26.51
N LEU A 1206 -71.61 -130.60 27.39
CA LEU A 1206 -73.07 -130.75 27.30
C LEU A 1206 -73.78 -129.40 27.36
#